data_AF-A0A124I303-F1
#
_entry.id   AF-A0A124I303-F1
#
_cell.length_a   1.000
_cell.length_b   1.000
_cell.length_c   1.000
_cell.angle_alpha   90.00
_cell.angle_beta   90.00
_cell.angle_gamma   90.00
#
_symmetry.space_group_name_H-M   'P 1'
#
loop_
_entity.id
_entity.type
_entity.pdbx_description
1 polymer ?
#
loop_
_entity_poly.entity_id
_entity_poly.type
_entity_poly.pdbx_seq_one_letter_code
_entity_poly.pdbx_strand_id
1 'polypeptide(L)'
;MRSRVVSGTVAALVAAAGLVGVAQGQASASPPGSKDVTATLFQWNWNSVAKACTDQLGPSGYGYVEVSPASENIQGSQWWTSYQPVSYKLQNRLGSESDFKNMVSTCHGAGVKVVADAVINHMASGSGTGTAGTNYTKYNYPGYYQDQDFHSCRQNISNYGDRSNVQNCELVGLADLDTGSDYVRSTIAAYLNHLISLGVDGFRVDAAKHIAASDLSAIKSKLSDPNIYWAQEVIYGAGEAVQPTEYEGTGDVDEFKGAFDLKRIFTSDKLANLSQWGESWGAGYLPSSYARTFVDNWDTERNGSTLNYKNGSTYTLAGIYTLAWPYGSPNVYSGYEFTDNDAGPPNNGQVNACYSDGWKCQHAWPQIANMVGFRNAVSGTGVTNWWSNGNNAIAFGRGSKGYVVINHEGSSISQAFQTSLPAGTYCDVQHSGASYTVGSDGKFSATVGANDALALYTGAPCSSAGGGGGSTGNSATVYYSTDKSWSSYYLHYAPNGGSWTTAPGIKMDSACTGWMKKTVDLGSATGLTATFNDGNGTWDNNSGGNYALKTGDVTVKDGVVGSGDPCGSGTTSPATGAAFAVNATTTLGQNIYVAGDIPALGGWDTSKALLMSSASYPVWKLDLSLPAGTSFQYKYIRKDASGNVTWESGANRTATVPSSGEVTLDDTWRS
;
A
#
# COMPACT_ATOMS: atom_id res chain seq x y z
N MET A 1 -42.41 17.17 -70.04
CA MET A 1 -41.92 16.42 -71.22
C MET A 1 -40.44 16.10 -71.03
N ARG A 2 -40.05 14.83 -71.22
CA ARG A 2 -38.71 14.27 -71.56
C ARG A 2 -37.53 14.68 -70.64
N SER A 3 -36.99 13.82 -69.77
CA SER A 3 -36.25 12.55 -69.97
C SER A 3 -34.84 12.70 -70.58
N ARG A 4 -33.84 12.43 -69.71
CA ARG A 4 -32.65 11.55 -69.89
C ARG A 4 -31.41 12.07 -70.68
N VAL A 5 -30.22 12.14 -70.03
CA VAL A 5 -29.09 11.14 -70.03
C VAL A 5 -28.15 11.39 -71.25
N VAL A 6 -26.80 11.35 -71.28
CA VAL A 6 -25.68 10.71 -70.55
C VAL A 6 -24.37 11.53 -70.78
N SER A 7 -23.33 11.25 -69.97
CA SER A 7 -21.88 11.17 -70.29
C SER A 7 -21.10 12.46 -70.62
N GLY A 8 -19.87 12.69 -70.16
CA GLY A 8 -18.93 11.91 -69.34
C GLY A 8 -17.57 12.63 -69.28
N THR A 9 -16.80 12.30 -68.25
CA THR A 9 -15.34 12.49 -68.05
C THR A 9 -14.75 13.91 -68.02
N VAL A 10 -14.31 14.37 -66.84
CA VAL A 10 -12.97 14.98 -66.65
C VAL A 10 -12.38 14.55 -65.30
N ALA A 11 -11.16 14.05 -65.42
CA ALA A 11 -10.12 13.65 -64.47
C ALA A 11 -10.14 14.22 -63.03
N ALA A 12 -9.91 13.31 -62.09
CA ALA A 12 -9.47 13.59 -60.72
C ALA A 12 -8.02 14.10 -60.70
N LEU A 13 -7.81 15.23 -60.00
CA LEU A 13 -6.51 15.66 -59.50
C LEU A 13 -6.59 15.62 -57.97
N VAL A 14 -5.97 14.58 -57.41
CA VAL A 14 -5.78 14.39 -55.97
C VAL A 14 -4.72 15.39 -55.50
N ALA A 15 -5.14 16.46 -54.82
CA ALA A 15 -4.25 17.26 -54.01
C ALA A 15 -4.15 16.58 -52.63
N ALA A 16 -3.04 15.87 -52.42
CA ALA A 16 -2.64 15.33 -51.13
C ALA A 16 -2.28 16.48 -50.18
N ALA A 17 -3.28 17.02 -49.48
CA ALA A 17 -3.04 17.78 -48.27
C ALA A 17 -2.89 16.76 -47.13
N GLY A 18 -1.65 16.60 -46.66
CA GLY A 18 -1.31 15.73 -45.55
C GLY A 18 -2.09 16.12 -44.29
N LEU A 19 -3.11 15.33 -43.96
CA LEU A 19 -3.62 15.22 -42.61
C LEU A 19 -2.48 14.62 -41.79
N VAL A 20 -1.75 15.47 -41.06
CA VAL A 20 -1.00 15.01 -39.90
C VAL A 20 -2.05 14.58 -38.88
N GLY A 21 -2.47 13.32 -39.00
CA GLY A 21 -3.19 12.65 -37.94
C GLY A 21 -2.24 12.61 -36.75
N VAL A 22 -2.46 13.50 -35.79
CA VAL A 22 -1.91 13.33 -34.46
C VAL A 22 -2.50 12.02 -33.98
N ALA A 23 -1.69 10.96 -33.95
CA ALA A 23 -2.04 9.78 -33.21
C ALA A 23 -2.26 10.25 -31.77
N GLN A 24 -3.53 10.39 -31.37
CA GLN A 24 -3.87 10.47 -29.97
C GLN A 24 -3.43 9.13 -29.40
N GLY A 25 -2.22 9.12 -28.83
CA GLY A 25 -1.81 8.02 -27.97
C GLY A 25 -2.91 7.91 -26.92
N GLN A 26 -3.57 6.76 -26.87
CA GLN A 26 -4.46 6.46 -25.76
C GLN A 26 -3.59 6.55 -24.51
N ALA A 27 -3.78 7.60 -23.72
CA ALA A 27 -3.26 7.64 -22.37
C ALA A 27 -3.98 6.50 -21.63
N SER A 28 -3.24 5.43 -21.35
CA SER A 28 -3.68 4.38 -20.43
C SER A 28 -3.01 4.69 -19.11
N ALA A 29 -3.79 5.21 -18.16
CA ALA A 29 -3.37 5.37 -16.78
C ALA A 29 -3.86 4.18 -15.94
N SER A 30 -3.93 2.97 -16.50
CA SER A 30 -4.18 1.79 -15.68
C SER A 30 -3.10 1.69 -14.60
N PRO A 31 -3.45 1.41 -13.33
CA PRO A 31 -2.46 1.35 -12.25
C PRO A 31 -1.29 0.45 -12.67
N PRO A 32 -0.04 0.93 -12.72
CA PRO A 32 1.08 0.17 -13.24
C PRO A 32 1.35 -1.15 -12.46
N GLY A 33 0.91 -2.29 -12.97
CA GLY A 33 1.18 -3.61 -12.38
C GLY A 33 -0.02 -4.56 -12.47
N SER A 34 0.09 -5.74 -11.85
CA SER A 34 -1.00 -6.72 -11.81
C SER A 34 -1.96 -6.54 -10.64
N LYS A 35 -1.68 -5.59 -9.73
CA LYS A 35 -2.46 -5.26 -8.54
C LYS A 35 -3.00 -3.84 -8.69
N ASP A 36 -4.32 -3.68 -8.71
CA ASP A 36 -4.99 -2.42 -9.05
C ASP A 36 -5.75 -1.78 -7.87
N VAL A 37 -5.68 -2.38 -6.68
CA VAL A 37 -6.32 -1.83 -5.48
C VAL A 37 -5.42 -0.78 -4.84
N THR A 38 -5.98 0.41 -4.61
CA THR A 38 -5.38 1.50 -3.83
C THR A 38 -5.95 1.49 -2.42
N ALA A 39 -5.11 1.76 -1.41
CA ALA A 39 -5.56 2.16 -0.09
C ALA A 39 -5.25 3.64 0.14
N THR A 40 -6.26 4.50 0.28
CA THR A 40 -6.05 5.87 0.75
C THR A 40 -5.92 5.87 2.27
N LEU A 41 -4.73 6.20 2.79
CA LEU A 41 -4.48 6.38 4.23
C LEU A 41 -4.58 7.86 4.59
N PHE A 42 -5.82 8.32 4.79
CA PHE A 42 -6.14 9.74 4.90
C PHE A 42 -5.66 10.36 6.21
N GLN A 43 -4.82 11.40 6.10
CA GLN A 43 -4.18 12.14 7.19
C GLN A 43 -3.27 11.28 8.11
N TRP A 44 -2.80 10.14 7.64
CA TRP A 44 -1.79 9.35 8.35
C TRP A 44 -0.42 10.01 8.20
N ASN A 45 0.34 10.10 9.29
CA ASN A 45 1.73 10.55 9.23
C ASN A 45 2.59 9.54 8.46
N TRP A 46 3.67 10.00 7.84
CA TRP A 46 4.41 9.17 6.87
C TRP A 46 5.07 7.95 7.50
N ASN A 47 5.50 8.04 8.76
CA ASN A 47 6.04 6.89 9.49
C ASN A 47 4.97 5.81 9.76
N SER A 48 3.72 6.20 10.02
CA SER A 48 2.60 5.25 10.18
C SER A 48 2.20 4.61 8.85
N VAL A 49 2.24 5.37 7.76
CA VAL A 49 2.04 4.83 6.40
C VAL A 49 3.11 3.81 6.06
N ALA A 50 4.39 4.13 6.31
CA ALA A 50 5.51 3.22 6.08
C ALA A 50 5.31 1.87 6.80
N LYS A 51 4.88 1.91 8.07
CA LYS A 51 4.56 0.72 8.86
C LYS A 51 3.35 -0.04 8.31
N ALA A 52 2.29 0.65 7.89
CA ALA A 52 1.12 0.00 7.29
C ALA A 52 1.48 -0.69 5.96
N CYS A 53 2.40 -0.12 5.18
CA CYS A 53 2.89 -0.75 3.95
C CYS A 53 3.51 -2.13 4.21
N THR A 54 4.38 -2.25 5.22
CA THR A 54 5.05 -3.53 5.55
C THR A 54 4.12 -4.52 6.23
N ASP A 55 3.30 -4.04 7.16
CA ASP A 55 2.56 -4.91 8.07
C ASP A 55 1.22 -5.38 7.49
N GLN A 56 0.63 -4.57 6.61
CA GLN A 56 -0.76 -4.73 6.18
C GLN A 56 -0.92 -4.67 4.67
N LEU A 57 -0.50 -3.59 4.02
CA LEU A 57 -0.83 -3.34 2.61
C LEU A 57 -0.10 -4.31 1.67
N GLY A 58 1.22 -4.43 1.82
CA GLY A 58 2.04 -5.36 1.03
C GLY A 58 1.58 -6.82 1.18
N PRO A 59 1.47 -7.35 2.41
CA PRO A 59 0.98 -8.71 2.66
C PRO A 59 -0.44 -8.99 2.14
N SER A 60 -1.35 -8.02 2.23
CA SER A 60 -2.73 -8.17 1.74
C SER A 60 -2.83 -8.04 0.20
N GLY A 61 -1.76 -7.56 -0.44
CA GLY A 61 -1.67 -7.48 -1.89
C GLY A 61 -2.19 -6.19 -2.49
N TYR A 62 -2.24 -5.09 -1.74
CA TYR A 62 -2.52 -3.77 -2.30
C TYR A 62 -1.43 -3.40 -3.32
N GLY A 63 -1.83 -2.71 -4.39
CA GLY A 63 -0.89 -2.20 -5.39
C GLY A 63 -0.34 -0.83 -5.02
N TYR A 64 -1.18 0.00 -4.39
CA TYR A 64 -0.88 1.41 -4.11
C TYR A 64 -1.30 1.79 -2.70
N VAL A 65 -0.58 2.75 -2.13
CA VAL A 65 -1.05 3.59 -1.04
C VAL A 65 -1.18 5.03 -1.57
N GLU A 66 -2.31 5.67 -1.30
CA GLU A 66 -2.48 7.11 -1.50
C GLU A 66 -2.33 7.84 -0.16
N VAL A 67 -1.52 8.89 -0.16
CA VAL A 67 -1.24 9.72 1.03
C VAL A 67 -1.73 11.15 0.83
N SER A 68 -2.18 11.77 1.93
CA SER A 68 -2.62 13.17 1.95
C SER A 68 -1.53 14.17 1.53
N PRO A 69 -1.90 15.42 1.18
CA PRO A 69 -0.98 16.38 0.59
C PRO A 69 0.29 16.63 1.41
N ALA A 70 1.43 16.63 0.71
CA ALA A 70 2.73 16.69 1.35
C ALA A 70 3.29 18.11 1.57
N SER A 71 2.71 19.09 0.89
CA SER A 71 3.12 20.50 0.99
C SER A 71 2.91 21.08 2.39
N GLU A 72 3.75 22.06 2.73
CA GLU A 72 3.54 22.98 3.83
C GLU A 72 2.20 23.67 3.64
N ASN A 73 1.44 23.74 4.72
CA ASN A 73 0.10 24.29 4.71
C ASN A 73 -0.12 25.25 5.87
N ILE A 74 -1.31 25.84 5.90
CA ILE A 74 -1.73 26.68 7.02
C ILE A 74 -1.77 25.88 8.34
N GLN A 75 -1.62 26.58 9.46
CA GLN A 75 -1.77 25.97 10.77
C GLN A 75 -3.25 25.74 11.10
N GLY A 76 -3.52 24.68 11.85
CA GLY A 76 -4.84 24.35 12.40
C GLY A 76 -4.92 22.87 12.72
N SER A 77 -6.02 22.41 13.31
CA SER A 77 -6.23 20.99 13.61
C SER A 77 -7.09 20.29 12.57
N GLN A 78 -7.99 21.03 11.91
CA GLN A 78 -8.93 20.53 10.92
C GLN A 78 -8.22 19.85 9.75
N TRP A 79 -8.85 18.82 9.17
CA TRP A 79 -8.24 18.05 8.08
C TRP A 79 -8.02 18.90 6.83
N TRP A 80 -8.94 19.82 6.53
CA TRP A 80 -8.92 20.65 5.32
C TRP A 80 -7.76 21.64 5.31
N THR A 81 -7.13 21.90 6.45
CA THR A 81 -5.92 22.74 6.49
C THR A 81 -4.79 22.10 5.68
N SER A 82 -4.71 20.77 5.60
CA SER A 82 -3.75 20.06 4.76
C SER A 82 -3.92 20.36 3.27
N TYR A 83 -5.11 20.83 2.87
CA TYR A 83 -5.48 21.21 1.50
C TYR A 83 -5.34 22.71 1.24
N GLN A 84 -4.71 23.46 2.14
CA GLN A 84 -4.40 24.88 1.93
C GLN A 84 -2.89 25.11 1.91
N PRO A 85 -2.22 24.83 0.78
CA PRO A 85 -0.78 24.96 0.67
C PRO A 85 -0.35 26.43 0.76
N VAL A 86 0.76 26.68 1.45
CA VAL A 86 1.38 28.01 1.53
C VAL A 86 2.75 28.05 0.86
N SER A 87 3.37 26.89 0.68
CA SER A 87 4.62 26.68 -0.01
C SER A 87 4.75 25.21 -0.42
N TYR A 88 5.71 24.89 -1.29
CA TYR A 88 5.99 23.50 -1.67
C TYR A 88 7.06 22.81 -0.82
N LYS A 89 7.43 23.35 0.36
CA LYS A 89 8.26 22.64 1.33
C LYS A 89 7.54 21.39 1.82
N LEU A 90 8.23 20.26 1.96
CA LEU A 90 7.63 19.04 2.51
C LEU A 90 7.81 18.97 4.02
N GLN A 91 7.06 19.83 4.72
CA GLN A 91 7.05 19.84 6.17
C GLN A 91 5.70 20.32 6.69
N ASN A 92 4.94 19.36 7.24
CA ASN A 92 3.63 19.60 7.81
C ASN A 92 3.37 18.62 8.95
N ARG A 93 2.12 18.53 9.42
CA ARG A 93 1.72 17.64 10.52
C ARG A 93 2.09 16.16 10.28
N LEU A 94 2.21 15.73 9.02
CA LEU A 94 2.46 14.35 8.62
C LEU A 94 3.94 13.96 8.69
N GLY A 95 4.85 14.95 8.81
CA GLY A 95 6.28 14.72 8.98
C GLY A 95 7.16 15.70 8.22
N SER A 96 8.43 15.33 8.11
CA SER A 96 9.48 16.02 7.33
C SER A 96 9.72 15.36 5.97
N GLU A 97 10.39 16.05 5.06
CA GLU A 97 10.80 15.50 3.75
C GLU A 97 11.55 14.15 3.89
N SER A 98 12.38 14.01 4.93
CA SER A 98 13.04 12.74 5.22
C SER A 98 12.07 11.62 5.60
N ASP A 99 11.02 11.93 6.37
CA ASP A 99 9.98 10.95 6.71
C ASP A 99 9.18 10.55 5.45
N PHE A 100 8.85 11.52 4.57
CA PHE A 100 8.18 11.24 3.30
C PHE A 100 9.01 10.32 2.42
N LYS A 101 10.30 10.63 2.22
CA LYS A 101 11.21 9.80 1.43
C LYS A 101 11.39 8.40 2.03
N ASN A 102 11.48 8.30 3.35
CA ASN A 102 11.55 7.02 4.04
C ASN A 102 10.28 6.19 3.84
N MET A 103 9.12 6.82 3.92
CA MET A 103 7.82 6.17 3.65
C MET A 103 7.77 5.61 2.23
N VAL A 104 8.14 6.40 1.23
CA VAL A 104 8.19 5.95 -0.18
C VAL A 104 9.09 4.72 -0.33
N SER A 105 10.33 4.80 0.17
CA SER A 105 11.28 3.68 0.09
C SER A 105 10.79 2.43 0.83
N THR A 106 10.12 2.61 1.98
CA THR A 106 9.60 1.49 2.78
C THR A 106 8.42 0.81 2.08
N CYS A 107 7.50 1.59 1.52
CA CYS A 107 6.37 1.06 0.75
C CYS A 107 6.84 0.31 -0.50
N HIS A 108 7.82 0.84 -1.22
CA HIS A 108 8.46 0.14 -2.34
C HIS A 108 9.08 -1.20 -1.92
N GLY A 109 9.78 -1.22 -0.77
CA GLY A 109 10.32 -2.46 -0.20
C GLY A 109 9.26 -3.51 0.12
N ALA A 110 8.04 -3.08 0.45
CA ALA A 110 6.87 -3.94 0.67
C ALA A 110 6.10 -4.29 -0.62
N GLY A 111 6.55 -3.81 -1.79
CA GLY A 111 5.88 -4.01 -3.08
C GLY A 111 4.62 -3.16 -3.27
N VAL A 112 4.51 -2.04 -2.54
CA VAL A 112 3.39 -1.08 -2.61
C VAL A 112 3.89 0.23 -3.21
N LYS A 113 3.22 0.71 -4.25
CA LYS A 113 3.52 1.99 -4.89
C LYS A 113 2.89 3.16 -4.14
N VAL A 114 3.42 4.36 -4.28
CA VAL A 114 2.95 5.55 -3.56
C VAL A 114 2.33 6.57 -4.51
N VAL A 115 1.07 6.93 -4.26
CA VAL A 115 0.34 8.01 -4.91
C VAL A 115 0.27 9.20 -3.93
N ALA A 116 0.70 10.38 -4.35
CA ALA A 116 0.59 11.59 -3.56
C ALA A 116 -0.63 12.41 -3.98
N ASP A 117 -1.45 12.84 -3.02
CA ASP A 117 -2.51 13.82 -3.26
C ASP A 117 -1.89 15.20 -3.52
N ALA A 118 -2.24 15.81 -4.65
CA ALA A 118 -1.59 16.99 -5.21
C ALA A 118 -2.59 18.15 -5.29
N VAL A 119 -2.39 19.15 -4.43
CA VAL A 119 -3.18 20.39 -4.41
C VAL A 119 -2.50 21.42 -5.30
N ILE A 120 -2.97 21.49 -6.55
CA ILE A 120 -2.37 22.32 -7.61
C ILE A 120 -3.35 23.32 -8.24
N ASN A 121 -4.61 23.34 -7.79
CA ASN A 121 -5.60 24.32 -8.23
C ASN A 121 -5.38 25.69 -7.59
N HIS A 122 -5.02 25.72 -6.31
CA HIS A 122 -5.06 26.93 -5.50
C HIS A 122 -3.95 26.96 -4.46
N MET A 123 -3.77 28.14 -3.87
CA MET A 123 -3.00 28.35 -2.64
C MET A 123 -3.92 28.76 -1.48
N ALA A 124 -3.43 28.70 -0.25
CA ALA A 124 -4.17 28.98 0.97
C ALA A 124 -4.86 30.36 1.00
N SER A 125 -6.03 30.47 1.61
CA SER A 125 -6.64 31.78 1.85
C SER A 125 -6.02 32.50 3.06
N GLY A 126 -6.33 33.79 3.24
CA GLY A 126 -5.94 34.56 4.42
C GLY A 126 -4.44 34.91 4.48
N SER A 127 -3.92 35.09 5.70
CA SER A 127 -2.51 35.45 5.93
C SER A 127 -2.01 34.85 7.23
N GLY A 128 -0.75 34.47 7.29
CA GLY A 128 -0.15 33.93 8.51
C GLY A 128 1.21 33.29 8.26
N THR A 129 1.52 32.31 9.09
CA THR A 129 2.74 31.49 8.99
C THR A 129 2.36 30.03 8.82
N GLY A 130 2.93 29.37 7.82
CA GLY A 130 2.70 27.95 7.57
C GLY A 130 3.30 27.02 8.63
N THR A 131 3.03 25.73 8.47
CA THR A 131 3.55 24.66 9.33
C THR A 131 5.08 24.53 9.32
N ALA A 132 5.76 25.08 8.30
CA ALA A 132 7.22 25.09 8.16
C ALA A 132 7.82 26.51 8.20
N GLY A 133 7.08 27.46 8.79
CA GLY A 133 7.57 28.82 9.06
C GLY A 133 7.46 29.78 7.88
N THR A 134 6.86 29.41 6.75
CA THR A 134 6.71 30.33 5.61
C THR A 134 5.63 31.36 5.91
N ASN A 135 5.99 32.64 5.93
CA ASN A 135 5.00 33.73 6.00
C ASN A 135 4.32 33.91 4.65
N TYR A 136 3.00 34.07 4.67
CA TYR A 136 2.20 34.23 3.46
C TYR A 136 1.06 35.23 3.68
N THR A 137 0.58 35.81 2.59
CA THR A 137 -0.67 36.55 2.50
C THR A 137 -1.38 36.10 1.23
N LYS A 138 -2.72 36.10 1.20
CA LYS A 138 -3.47 35.70 0.01
C LYS A 138 -2.96 36.44 -1.23
N TYR A 139 -2.69 35.69 -2.30
CA TYR A 139 -2.05 36.14 -3.55
C TYR A 139 -0.56 36.52 -3.47
N ASN A 140 0.12 36.30 -2.34
CA ASN A 140 1.55 36.47 -2.21
C ASN A 140 2.15 35.35 -1.32
N TYR A 141 2.75 34.38 -2.00
CA TYR A 141 3.37 33.18 -1.44
C TYR A 141 4.86 33.22 -1.82
N PRO A 142 5.71 33.77 -0.93
CA PRO A 142 7.09 34.08 -1.25
C PRO A 142 7.86 32.89 -1.83
N GLY A 143 8.56 33.14 -2.95
CA GLY A 143 9.34 32.14 -3.67
C GLY A 143 8.58 31.37 -4.75
N TYR A 144 7.25 31.46 -4.79
CA TYR A 144 6.43 30.69 -5.74
C TYR A 144 5.46 31.54 -6.56
N TYR A 145 4.56 32.28 -5.90
CA TYR A 145 3.47 32.97 -6.60
C TYR A 145 3.20 34.36 -6.02
N GLN A 146 2.91 35.31 -6.91
CA GLN A 146 2.50 36.68 -6.61
C GLN A 146 1.17 36.98 -7.33
N ASP A 147 0.60 38.17 -7.15
CA ASP A 147 -0.77 38.48 -7.59
C ASP A 147 -1.05 38.16 -9.06
N GLN A 148 -0.08 38.37 -9.95
CA GLN A 148 -0.22 38.08 -11.38
C GLN A 148 -0.31 36.59 -11.75
N ASP A 149 0.00 35.68 -10.82
CA ASP A 149 0.05 34.24 -11.04
C ASP A 149 -1.28 33.54 -10.72
N PHE A 150 -2.33 34.32 -10.45
CA PHE A 150 -3.64 33.84 -10.06
C PHE A 150 -4.74 34.45 -10.95
N HIS A 151 -5.82 33.72 -11.18
CA HIS A 151 -6.91 34.18 -12.05
C HIS A 151 -7.59 35.45 -11.53
N SER A 152 -7.95 36.37 -12.44
CA SER A 152 -8.51 37.67 -12.05
C SER A 152 -9.87 37.62 -11.35
N CYS A 153 -10.62 36.51 -11.45
CA CYS A 153 -11.91 36.37 -10.77
C CYS A 153 -11.73 36.05 -9.28
N ARG A 154 -11.63 37.09 -8.45
CA ARG A 154 -11.44 36.97 -6.98
C ARG A 154 -12.74 36.78 -6.22
N GLN A 155 -13.66 35.99 -6.75
CA GLN A 155 -14.98 35.74 -6.17
C GLN A 155 -15.18 34.24 -6.00
N ASN A 156 -16.01 33.85 -5.04
CA ASN A 156 -16.39 32.45 -4.90
C ASN A 156 -17.13 31.96 -6.15
N ILE A 157 -16.85 30.73 -6.55
CA ILE A 157 -17.66 30.00 -7.52
C ILE A 157 -19.12 30.03 -7.05
N SER A 158 -20.02 30.44 -7.95
CA SER A 158 -21.45 30.59 -7.66
C SER A 158 -22.35 30.05 -8.77
N ASN A 159 -21.79 29.67 -9.93
CA ASN A 159 -22.53 29.12 -11.05
C ASN A 159 -21.78 27.94 -11.68
N TYR A 160 -22.11 26.72 -11.26
CA TYR A 160 -21.53 25.50 -11.84
C TYR A 160 -21.99 25.20 -13.28
N GLY A 161 -22.98 25.94 -13.80
CA GLY A 161 -23.37 25.94 -15.21
C GLY A 161 -22.51 26.84 -16.11
N ASP A 162 -21.56 27.60 -15.53
CA ASP A 162 -20.61 28.43 -16.26
C ASP A 162 -19.18 27.90 -16.07
N ARG A 163 -18.59 27.39 -17.15
CA ARG A 163 -17.23 26.84 -17.15
C ARG A 163 -16.19 27.84 -16.66
N SER A 164 -16.26 29.10 -17.12
CA SER A 164 -15.29 30.11 -16.70
C SER A 164 -15.46 30.44 -15.22
N ASN A 165 -16.67 30.35 -14.68
CA ASN A 165 -16.86 30.52 -13.24
C ASN A 165 -16.26 29.35 -12.46
N VAL A 166 -16.44 28.11 -12.93
CA VAL A 166 -15.91 26.90 -12.26
C VAL A 166 -14.39 26.83 -12.27
N GLN A 167 -13.75 27.25 -13.37
CA GLN A 167 -12.31 27.01 -13.61
C GLN A 167 -11.40 28.23 -13.38
N ASN A 168 -11.97 29.44 -13.27
CA ASN A 168 -11.17 30.67 -13.14
C ASN A 168 -11.55 31.52 -11.92
N CYS A 169 -12.53 31.10 -11.11
CA CYS A 169 -12.93 31.79 -9.88
C CYS A 169 -12.62 30.93 -8.65
N GLU A 170 -12.67 31.54 -7.47
CA GLU A 170 -12.15 30.92 -6.25
C GLU A 170 -13.05 29.80 -5.70
N LEU A 171 -12.49 28.60 -5.60
CA LEU A 171 -13.10 27.52 -4.83
C LEU A 171 -13.07 27.89 -3.33
N VAL A 172 -14.24 28.19 -2.76
CA VAL A 172 -14.44 28.56 -1.34
C VAL A 172 -13.50 29.65 -0.81
N GLY A 173 -13.05 30.55 -1.69
CA GLY A 173 -12.23 31.71 -1.33
C GLY A 173 -10.73 31.42 -1.24
N LEU A 174 -10.29 30.29 -1.77
CA LEU A 174 -8.89 29.91 -1.94
C LEU A 174 -8.29 30.67 -3.13
N ALA A 175 -6.99 30.99 -3.07
CA ALA A 175 -6.34 31.78 -4.11
C ALA A 175 -6.12 30.93 -5.36
N ASP A 176 -6.94 31.15 -6.37
CA ASP A 176 -7.06 30.31 -7.57
C ASP A 176 -5.92 30.57 -8.57
N LEU A 177 -5.07 29.56 -8.81
CA LEU A 177 -3.87 29.69 -9.64
C LEU A 177 -4.24 29.82 -11.12
N ASP A 178 -3.59 30.74 -11.84
CA ASP A 178 -3.75 30.86 -13.30
C ASP A 178 -2.97 29.74 -14.00
N THR A 179 -3.57 28.55 -14.03
CA THR A 179 -2.99 27.36 -14.67
C THR A 179 -2.88 27.48 -16.19
N GLY A 180 -3.46 28.53 -16.80
CA GLY A 180 -3.20 28.88 -18.20
C GLY A 180 -1.80 29.49 -18.41
N SER A 181 -1.19 30.06 -17.37
CA SER A 181 0.16 30.64 -17.42
C SER A 181 1.24 29.58 -17.55
N ASP A 182 2.23 29.80 -18.42
CA ASP A 182 3.38 28.90 -18.54
C ASP A 182 4.25 28.91 -17.26
N TYR A 183 4.32 30.06 -16.58
CA TYR A 183 5.05 30.19 -15.31
C TYR A 183 4.41 29.29 -14.24
N VAL A 184 3.10 29.43 -14.02
CA VAL A 184 2.36 28.63 -13.02
C VAL A 184 2.50 27.14 -13.30
N ARG A 185 2.27 26.71 -14.55
CA ARG A 185 2.41 25.29 -14.93
C ARG A 185 3.82 24.76 -14.71
N SER A 186 4.85 25.57 -15.00
CA SER A 186 6.25 25.18 -14.80
C SER A 186 6.61 25.11 -13.31
N THR A 187 6.08 25.99 -12.48
CA THR A 187 6.25 25.96 -11.02
C THR A 187 5.56 24.74 -10.41
N ILE A 188 4.32 24.43 -10.82
CA ILE A 188 3.63 23.19 -10.42
C ILE A 188 4.42 21.96 -10.86
N ALA A 189 4.86 21.90 -12.12
CA ALA A 189 5.65 20.77 -12.61
C ALA A 189 6.97 20.59 -11.86
N ALA A 190 7.63 21.68 -11.46
CA ALA A 190 8.83 21.62 -10.63
C ALA A 190 8.56 20.99 -9.26
N TYR A 191 7.44 21.33 -8.61
CA TYR A 191 7.01 20.70 -7.37
C TYR A 191 6.72 19.21 -7.54
N LEU A 192 5.93 18.84 -8.54
CA LEU A 192 5.62 17.43 -8.81
C LEU A 192 6.89 16.64 -9.18
N ASN A 193 7.82 17.23 -9.94
CA ASN A 193 9.11 16.62 -10.25
C ASN A 193 10.00 16.41 -9.02
N HIS A 194 9.91 17.29 -8.01
CA HIS A 194 10.57 17.06 -6.72
C HIS A 194 9.99 15.82 -6.03
N LEU A 195 8.67 15.66 -6.00
CA LEU A 195 8.03 14.44 -5.47
C LEU A 195 8.41 13.17 -6.27
N ILE A 196 8.46 13.25 -7.60
CA ILE A 196 8.95 12.16 -8.45
C ILE A 196 10.40 11.79 -8.09
N SER A 197 11.26 12.79 -7.84
CA SER A 197 12.65 12.55 -7.46
C SER A 197 12.81 11.86 -6.10
N LEU A 198 11.78 11.94 -5.24
CA LEU A 198 11.71 11.21 -3.97
C LEU A 198 11.13 9.80 -4.12
N GLY A 199 10.67 9.43 -5.32
CA GLY A 199 10.20 8.09 -5.68
C GLY A 199 8.67 7.94 -5.75
N VAL A 200 7.90 9.02 -5.76
CA VAL A 200 6.44 8.93 -5.95
C VAL A 200 6.11 8.27 -7.29
N ASP A 201 5.15 7.35 -7.29
CA ASP A 201 4.73 6.56 -8.47
C ASP A 201 3.52 7.15 -9.20
N GLY A 202 2.82 8.10 -8.56
CA GLY A 202 1.63 8.71 -9.12
C GLY A 202 1.07 9.88 -8.32
N PHE A 203 0.13 10.57 -8.91
CA PHE A 203 -0.58 11.68 -8.28
C PHE A 203 -2.10 11.47 -8.33
N ARG A 204 -2.79 11.89 -7.27
CA ARG A 204 -4.22 12.19 -7.31
C ARG A 204 -4.37 13.70 -7.27
N VAL A 205 -4.98 14.30 -8.28
CA VAL A 205 -5.14 15.75 -8.36
C VAL A 205 -6.40 16.17 -7.63
N ASP A 206 -6.21 16.93 -6.56
CA ASP A 206 -7.29 17.58 -5.81
C ASP A 206 -8.00 18.64 -6.65
N ALA A 207 -9.32 18.73 -6.50
CA ALA A 207 -10.14 19.76 -7.14
C ALA A 207 -9.93 19.86 -8.66
N ALA A 208 -9.61 18.75 -9.35
CA ALA A 208 -9.24 18.76 -10.77
C ALA A 208 -10.32 19.35 -11.68
N LYS A 209 -11.60 19.26 -11.29
CA LYS A 209 -12.74 19.93 -11.96
C LYS A 209 -12.53 21.44 -12.17
N HIS A 210 -11.79 22.07 -11.26
CA HIS A 210 -11.53 23.50 -11.23
C HIS A 210 -10.30 23.91 -12.04
N ILE A 211 -9.61 22.94 -12.65
CA ILE A 211 -8.49 23.16 -13.57
C ILE A 211 -8.92 22.72 -14.97
N ALA A 212 -8.61 23.47 -16.02
CA ALA A 212 -8.89 23.03 -17.37
C ALA A 212 -8.12 21.74 -17.71
N ALA A 213 -8.77 20.75 -18.33
CA ALA A 213 -8.12 19.50 -18.71
C ALA A 213 -6.90 19.70 -19.63
N SER A 214 -6.92 20.74 -20.47
CA SER A 214 -5.77 21.15 -21.30
C SER A 214 -4.58 21.62 -20.46
N ASP A 215 -4.84 22.29 -19.33
CA ASP A 215 -3.78 22.83 -18.47
C ASP A 215 -3.18 21.72 -17.61
N LEU A 216 -3.99 20.75 -17.16
CA LEU A 216 -3.49 19.51 -16.56
C LEU A 216 -2.60 18.74 -17.55
N SER A 217 -3.02 18.59 -18.81
CA SER A 217 -2.20 17.96 -19.85
C SER A 217 -0.87 18.72 -20.05
N ALA A 218 -0.91 20.05 -20.07
CA ALA A 218 0.29 20.88 -20.19
C ALA A 218 1.23 20.75 -18.97
N ILE A 219 0.70 20.65 -17.75
CA ILE A 219 1.48 20.37 -16.54
C ILE A 219 2.14 19.00 -16.66
N LYS A 220 1.36 17.95 -16.99
CA LYS A 220 1.88 16.58 -17.17
C LYS A 220 3.02 16.53 -18.20
N SER A 221 2.91 17.27 -19.29
CA SER A 221 3.94 17.32 -20.34
C SER A 221 5.29 17.87 -19.88
N LYS A 222 5.32 18.61 -18.75
CA LYS A 222 6.52 19.19 -18.15
C LYS A 222 7.12 18.32 -17.05
N LEU A 223 6.52 17.17 -16.74
CA LEU A 223 7.04 16.24 -15.74
C LEU A 223 8.26 15.48 -16.27
N SER A 224 9.13 15.07 -15.36
CA SER A 224 10.27 14.17 -15.65
C SER A 224 9.80 12.80 -16.11
N ASP A 225 8.62 12.37 -15.67
CA ASP A 225 7.86 11.26 -16.21
C ASP A 225 6.43 11.70 -16.58
N PRO A 226 6.18 12.07 -17.85
CA PRO A 226 4.85 12.44 -18.32
C PRO A 226 3.83 11.28 -18.30
N ASN A 227 4.30 10.03 -18.22
CA ASN A 227 3.47 8.83 -18.20
C ASN A 227 3.19 8.33 -16.77
N ILE A 228 3.63 9.06 -15.76
CA ILE A 228 3.39 8.72 -14.37
C ILE A 228 1.88 8.53 -14.11
N TYR A 229 1.55 7.60 -13.21
CA TYR A 229 0.15 7.32 -12.87
C TYR A 229 -0.55 8.59 -12.38
N TRP A 230 -1.78 8.81 -12.85
CA TRP A 230 -2.49 10.06 -12.67
C TRP A 230 -3.96 9.78 -12.45
N ALA A 231 -4.45 10.13 -11.26
CA ALA A 231 -5.86 10.09 -10.87
C ALA A 231 -6.36 11.51 -10.59
N GLN A 232 -7.67 11.74 -10.71
CA GLN A 232 -8.22 13.10 -10.70
C GLN A 232 -9.57 13.12 -9.99
N GLU A 233 -9.78 14.14 -9.16
CA GLU A 233 -11.06 14.43 -8.56
C GLU A 233 -11.92 15.31 -9.47
N VAL A 234 -12.88 14.71 -10.16
CA VAL A 234 -13.86 15.45 -10.97
C VAL A 234 -15.26 14.96 -10.63
N ILE A 235 -15.94 15.70 -9.77
CA ILE A 235 -17.28 15.32 -9.30
C ILE A 235 -18.30 15.56 -10.42
N TYR A 236 -19.10 14.53 -10.73
CA TYR A 236 -20.22 14.66 -11.66
C TYR A 236 -21.34 15.53 -11.06
N GLY A 237 -21.82 16.49 -11.83
CA GLY A 237 -23.02 17.26 -11.52
C GLY A 237 -23.92 17.38 -12.75
N ALA A 238 -25.20 17.04 -12.58
CA ALA A 238 -26.17 17.07 -13.68
C ALA A 238 -26.39 18.51 -14.15
N GLY A 239 -26.16 18.77 -15.44
CA GLY A 239 -26.30 20.11 -16.04
C GLY A 239 -25.16 21.07 -15.75
N GLU A 240 -24.10 20.63 -15.05
CA GLU A 240 -22.90 21.44 -14.82
C GLU A 240 -22.03 21.50 -16.08
N ALA A 241 -21.30 22.60 -16.23
CA ALA A 241 -20.55 22.88 -17.46
C ALA A 241 -19.28 22.04 -17.63
N VAL A 242 -18.74 21.50 -16.53
CA VAL A 242 -17.52 20.67 -16.50
C VAL A 242 -17.89 19.27 -16.05
N GLN A 243 -17.51 18.27 -16.86
CA GLN A 243 -17.90 16.88 -16.69
C GLN A 243 -16.67 15.95 -16.54
N PRO A 244 -16.78 14.84 -15.78
CA PRO A 244 -15.68 13.89 -15.56
C PRO A 244 -15.05 13.34 -16.84
N THR A 245 -15.87 13.10 -17.87
CA THR A 245 -15.44 12.51 -19.15
C THR A 245 -14.45 13.39 -19.91
N GLU A 246 -14.35 14.68 -19.59
CA GLU A 246 -13.37 15.59 -20.19
C GLU A 246 -11.92 15.29 -19.75
N TYR A 247 -11.75 14.53 -18.66
CA TYR A 247 -10.46 14.28 -18.01
C TYR A 247 -9.92 12.86 -18.27
N GLU A 248 -10.65 12.03 -19.01
CA GLU A 248 -10.22 10.67 -19.42
C GLU A 248 -8.93 10.70 -20.25
N GLY A 249 -8.67 11.81 -20.96
CA GLY A 249 -7.46 11.99 -21.76
C GLY A 249 -6.18 12.23 -20.95
N THR A 250 -6.29 12.58 -19.67
CA THR A 250 -5.15 12.88 -18.79
C THR A 250 -4.91 11.82 -17.73
N GLY A 251 -5.91 11.02 -17.36
CA GLY A 251 -5.74 9.92 -16.41
C GLY A 251 -7.06 9.37 -15.88
N ASP A 252 -6.97 8.56 -14.83
CA ASP A 252 -8.12 8.00 -14.13
C ASP A 252 -8.89 9.10 -13.39
N VAL A 253 -10.18 8.88 -13.16
CA VAL A 253 -11.08 9.83 -12.50
C VAL A 253 -11.86 9.12 -11.40
N ASP A 254 -11.94 9.74 -10.23
CA ASP A 254 -12.71 9.25 -9.08
C ASP A 254 -14.20 9.11 -9.45
N GLU A 255 -14.75 7.90 -9.32
CA GLU A 255 -16.11 7.53 -9.75
C GLU A 255 -17.16 7.80 -8.67
N PHE A 256 -17.49 9.09 -8.48
CA PHE A 256 -18.46 9.54 -7.47
C PHE A 256 -19.88 9.02 -7.69
N LYS A 257 -20.33 8.91 -8.95
CA LYS A 257 -21.70 8.50 -9.24
C LYS A 257 -21.93 7.05 -8.80
N GLY A 258 -20.94 6.19 -9.04
CA GLY A 258 -20.90 4.83 -8.52
C GLY A 258 -21.06 4.76 -7.01
N ALA A 259 -20.31 5.57 -6.24
CA ALA A 259 -20.36 5.57 -4.78
C ALA A 259 -21.73 6.04 -4.22
N PHE A 260 -22.34 7.06 -4.82
CA PHE A 260 -23.69 7.52 -4.43
C PHE A 260 -24.75 6.45 -4.68
N ASP A 261 -24.66 5.75 -5.82
CA ASP A 261 -25.60 4.69 -6.15
C ASP A 261 -25.39 3.45 -5.28
N LEU A 262 -24.15 3.11 -4.91
CA LEU A 262 -23.86 2.06 -3.93
C LEU A 262 -24.54 2.37 -2.59
N LYS A 263 -24.40 3.59 -2.06
CA LYS A 263 -25.11 3.99 -0.84
C LYS A 263 -26.61 3.76 -0.97
N ARG A 264 -27.24 4.34 -2.00
CA ARG A 264 -28.68 4.20 -2.24
C ARG A 264 -29.10 2.73 -2.27
N ILE A 265 -28.34 1.90 -2.97
CA ILE A 265 -28.66 0.49 -3.17
C ILE A 265 -28.57 -0.31 -1.87
N PHE A 266 -27.52 -0.09 -1.10
CA PHE A 266 -27.33 -0.80 0.15
C PHE A 266 -28.21 -0.28 1.30
N THR A 267 -28.82 0.90 1.19
CA THR A 267 -29.67 1.45 2.28
C THR A 267 -31.17 1.51 1.96
N SER A 268 -31.55 1.60 0.69
CA SER A 268 -32.92 2.01 0.32
C SER A 268 -33.47 1.31 -0.92
N ASP A 269 -32.63 0.60 -1.68
CA ASP A 269 -33.04 -0.20 -2.82
C ASP A 269 -32.60 -1.65 -2.61
N LYS A 270 -32.32 -2.40 -3.70
CA LYS A 270 -32.06 -3.84 -3.65
C LYS A 270 -30.73 -4.20 -4.28
N LEU A 271 -29.97 -5.08 -3.64
CA LEU A 271 -28.73 -5.62 -4.22
C LEU A 271 -28.95 -6.31 -5.57
N ALA A 272 -30.16 -6.87 -5.81
CA ALA A 272 -30.55 -7.45 -7.10
C ALA A 272 -30.33 -6.50 -8.30
N ASN A 273 -30.35 -5.18 -8.08
CA ASN A 273 -30.17 -4.19 -9.15
C ASN A 273 -28.71 -4.03 -9.58
N LEU A 274 -27.75 -4.60 -8.85
CA LEU A 274 -26.31 -4.41 -9.09
C LEU A 274 -25.74 -5.20 -10.29
N SER A 275 -26.52 -6.08 -10.92
CA SER A 275 -26.05 -6.98 -12.01
C SER A 275 -25.36 -6.32 -13.21
N GLN A 276 -25.47 -4.99 -13.33
CA GLN A 276 -24.89 -4.18 -14.41
C GLN A 276 -24.21 -2.90 -13.90
N TRP A 277 -23.95 -2.78 -12.58
CA TRP A 277 -23.39 -1.56 -11.98
C TRP A 277 -22.08 -1.16 -12.68
N GLY A 278 -22.01 0.07 -13.17
CA GLY A 278 -20.86 0.62 -13.89
C GLY A 278 -21.25 1.38 -15.14
N GLU A 279 -20.32 1.47 -16.09
CA GLU A 279 -20.40 2.29 -17.32
C GLU A 279 -21.74 2.24 -18.09
N SER A 280 -22.47 1.12 -17.99
CA SER A 280 -23.78 0.95 -18.65
C SER A 280 -24.93 1.78 -18.06
N TRP A 281 -24.74 2.39 -16.88
CA TRP A 281 -25.78 3.13 -16.16
C TRP A 281 -25.94 4.59 -16.60
N GLY A 282 -25.14 5.02 -17.58
CA GLY A 282 -25.35 6.27 -18.30
C GLY A 282 -24.73 7.48 -17.59
N ALA A 283 -25.46 8.59 -17.57
CA ALA A 283 -24.89 9.90 -17.24
C ALA A 283 -24.17 9.93 -15.88
N GLY A 284 -22.90 10.35 -15.91
CA GLY A 284 -22.02 10.45 -14.76
C GLY A 284 -21.16 9.23 -14.48
N TYR A 285 -21.41 8.10 -15.15
CA TYR A 285 -20.53 6.94 -15.11
C TYR A 285 -19.43 7.05 -16.16
N LEU A 286 -18.22 6.65 -15.77
CA LEU A 286 -17.03 6.61 -16.61
C LEU A 286 -16.87 5.24 -17.30
N PRO A 287 -16.14 5.15 -18.41
CA PRO A 287 -15.68 3.85 -18.90
C PRO A 287 -14.81 3.16 -17.84
N SER A 288 -14.94 1.84 -17.71
CA SER A 288 -14.25 1.06 -16.67
C SER A 288 -12.73 1.26 -16.66
N SER A 289 -12.11 1.52 -17.82
CA SER A 289 -10.67 1.75 -17.95
C SER A 289 -10.16 3.06 -17.34
N TYR A 290 -11.05 3.99 -16.99
CA TYR A 290 -10.73 5.31 -16.43
C TYR A 290 -11.36 5.53 -15.05
N ALA A 291 -12.26 4.63 -14.62
CA ALA A 291 -13.00 4.78 -13.38
C ALA A 291 -12.16 4.34 -12.17
N ARG A 292 -11.95 5.23 -11.21
CA ARG A 292 -11.45 4.86 -9.87
C ARG A 292 -12.61 4.75 -8.89
N THR A 293 -13.06 3.54 -8.63
CA THR A 293 -14.25 3.25 -7.83
C THR A 293 -13.95 3.24 -6.34
N PHE A 294 -14.90 3.68 -5.52
CA PHE A 294 -14.79 3.67 -4.07
C PHE A 294 -16.17 3.55 -3.42
N VAL A 295 -16.19 3.22 -2.13
CA VAL A 295 -17.42 3.21 -1.31
C VAL A 295 -17.64 4.55 -0.63
N ASP A 296 -16.55 5.17 -0.20
CA ASP A 296 -16.49 6.44 0.51
C ASP A 296 -15.14 7.14 0.31
N ASN A 297 -15.10 8.43 0.64
CA ASN A 297 -13.89 9.23 0.77
C ASN A 297 -14.10 10.30 1.85
N TRP A 298 -13.07 11.11 2.13
CA TRP A 298 -13.12 12.10 3.20
C TRP A 298 -14.15 13.22 2.98
N ASP A 299 -14.47 13.58 1.73
CA ASP A 299 -15.44 14.63 1.41
C ASP A 299 -16.88 14.13 1.56
N THR A 300 -17.16 12.93 1.06
CA THR A 300 -18.53 12.41 0.94
C THR A 300 -18.99 11.59 2.12
N GLU A 301 -18.08 10.97 2.89
CA GLU A 301 -18.43 10.21 4.08
C GLU A 301 -19.00 11.12 5.18
N ARG A 302 -18.50 12.37 5.23
CA ARG A 302 -18.74 13.35 6.28
C ARG A 302 -19.97 14.20 6.03
N ASN A 303 -20.25 14.50 4.75
CA ASN A 303 -21.48 15.19 4.35
C ASN A 303 -22.67 14.23 4.14
N GLY A 304 -22.44 12.92 4.24
CA GLY A 304 -23.48 11.90 4.13
C GLY A 304 -23.92 11.63 2.69
N SER A 305 -23.10 11.92 1.68
CA SER A 305 -23.42 11.55 0.28
C SER A 305 -23.04 10.09 -0.02
N THR A 306 -22.06 9.53 0.68
CA THR A 306 -21.68 8.11 0.57
C THR A 306 -21.95 7.34 1.86
N LEU A 307 -21.63 6.04 1.87
CA LEU A 307 -21.52 5.26 3.10
C LEU A 307 -20.31 5.74 3.91
N ASN A 308 -20.19 5.25 5.14
CA ASN A 308 -19.02 5.44 5.99
C ASN A 308 -18.91 4.29 7.01
N TYR A 309 -17.85 4.28 7.81
CA TYR A 309 -17.59 3.23 8.79
C TYR A 309 -18.74 3.03 9.83
N LYS A 310 -19.58 4.05 10.07
CA LYS A 310 -20.71 3.98 11.02
C LYS A 310 -21.86 3.14 10.47
N ASN A 311 -21.86 2.80 9.19
CA ASN A 311 -22.90 1.96 8.57
C ASN A 311 -22.71 0.45 8.82
N GLY A 312 -21.67 0.03 9.56
CA GLY A 312 -21.48 -1.35 10.00
C GLY A 312 -21.37 -2.33 8.83
N SER A 313 -22.12 -3.44 8.89
CA SER A 313 -22.12 -4.47 7.85
C SER A 313 -22.48 -3.92 6.46
N THR A 314 -23.36 -2.92 6.37
CA THR A 314 -23.73 -2.26 5.11
C THR A 314 -22.50 -1.71 4.38
N TYR A 315 -21.60 -1.06 5.11
CA TYR A 315 -20.33 -0.56 4.58
C TYR A 315 -19.43 -1.70 4.12
N THR A 316 -19.24 -2.69 4.98
CA THR A 316 -18.37 -3.83 4.70
C THR A 316 -18.81 -4.60 3.46
N LEU A 317 -20.11 -4.89 3.32
CA LEU A 317 -20.66 -5.61 2.17
C LEU A 317 -20.55 -4.78 0.86
N ALA A 318 -20.71 -3.46 0.93
CA ALA A 318 -20.48 -2.58 -0.23
C ALA A 318 -18.99 -2.59 -0.66
N GLY A 319 -18.06 -2.64 0.29
CA GLY A 319 -16.63 -2.81 0.02
C GLY A 319 -16.30 -4.15 -0.62
N ILE A 320 -16.87 -5.24 -0.11
CA ILE A 320 -16.74 -6.58 -0.71
C ILE A 320 -17.26 -6.58 -2.15
N TYR A 321 -18.43 -5.98 -2.39
CA TYR A 321 -18.99 -5.87 -3.73
C TYR A 321 -18.06 -5.10 -4.68
N THR A 322 -17.58 -3.92 -4.25
CA THR A 322 -16.68 -3.07 -5.05
C THR A 322 -15.39 -3.80 -5.42
N LEU A 323 -14.79 -4.56 -4.48
CA LEU A 323 -13.58 -5.35 -4.74
C LEU A 323 -13.86 -6.60 -5.60
N ALA A 324 -15.06 -7.17 -5.52
CA ALA A 324 -15.45 -8.34 -6.30
C ALA A 324 -15.88 -8.02 -7.74
N TRP A 325 -16.41 -6.82 -7.99
CA TRP A 325 -17.00 -6.43 -9.27
C TRP A 325 -15.96 -5.88 -10.26
N PRO A 326 -16.03 -6.19 -11.58
CA PRO A 326 -15.01 -5.79 -12.57
C PRO A 326 -15.19 -4.36 -13.12
N TYR A 327 -15.66 -3.41 -12.31
CA TYR A 327 -15.80 -2.00 -12.73
C TYR A 327 -14.70 -1.16 -12.08
N GLY A 328 -13.89 -0.50 -12.91
CA GLY A 328 -12.84 0.41 -12.45
C GLY A 328 -11.71 -0.22 -11.65
N SER A 329 -10.82 0.64 -11.15
CA SER A 329 -9.81 0.35 -10.14
C SER A 329 -10.36 0.68 -8.74
N PRO A 330 -10.41 -0.27 -7.80
CA PRO A 330 -10.94 -0.01 -6.46
C PRO A 330 -9.98 0.82 -5.59
N ASN A 331 -10.51 1.85 -4.94
CA ASN A 331 -9.85 2.59 -3.87
C ASN A 331 -10.56 2.34 -2.53
N VAL A 332 -9.82 1.78 -1.57
CA VAL A 332 -10.27 1.56 -0.20
C VAL A 332 -9.84 2.74 0.64
N TYR A 333 -10.79 3.60 0.99
CA TYR A 333 -10.57 4.71 1.90
C TYR A 333 -10.42 4.22 3.34
N SER A 334 -9.38 4.70 4.03
CA SER A 334 -9.11 4.39 5.42
C SER A 334 -8.89 5.68 6.22
N GLY A 335 -9.87 5.99 7.06
CA GLY A 335 -9.91 7.22 7.85
C GLY A 335 -9.93 6.96 9.36
N TYR A 336 -10.60 7.86 10.06
CA TYR A 336 -10.67 7.92 11.52
C TYR A 336 -12.05 8.38 11.98
N GLU A 337 -12.31 8.24 13.27
CA GLU A 337 -13.54 8.68 13.91
C GLU A 337 -13.71 10.19 13.81
N PHE A 338 -14.89 10.64 13.37
CA PHE A 338 -15.23 12.05 13.29
C PHE A 338 -16.60 12.34 13.92
N THR A 339 -16.70 13.49 14.57
CA THR A 339 -17.93 14.03 15.18
C THR A 339 -18.63 15.05 14.30
N ASP A 340 -17.87 15.71 13.43
CA ASP A 340 -18.32 16.77 12.52
C ASP A 340 -17.53 16.72 11.21
N ASN A 341 -17.90 17.59 10.27
CA ASN A 341 -17.30 17.60 8.94
C ASN A 341 -15.81 17.93 8.97
N ASP A 342 -15.38 18.84 9.83
CA ASP A 342 -14.03 19.43 9.81
C ASP A 342 -13.03 18.69 10.72
N ALA A 343 -13.51 17.69 11.47
CA ALA A 343 -12.72 16.97 12.46
C ALA A 343 -11.36 16.49 11.91
N GLY A 344 -10.30 16.97 12.53
CA GLY A 344 -8.91 16.62 12.23
C GLY A 344 -8.52 15.20 12.65
N PRO A 345 -7.37 14.70 12.16
CA PRO A 345 -6.86 13.39 12.53
C PRO A 345 -6.52 13.30 14.02
N PRO A 346 -6.74 12.16 14.68
CA PRO A 346 -6.21 11.89 16.01
C PRO A 346 -4.68 11.98 16.03
N ASN A 347 -4.11 12.41 17.15
CA ASN A 347 -2.67 12.38 17.43
C ASN A 347 -1.80 12.96 16.28
N ASN A 348 -2.27 14.02 15.62
CA ASN A 348 -1.60 14.63 14.46
C ASN A 348 -1.24 13.62 13.34
N GLY A 349 -2.07 12.60 13.14
CA GLY A 349 -1.84 11.59 12.11
C GLY A 349 -1.03 10.37 12.56
N GLN A 350 -0.53 10.33 13.79
CA GLN A 350 0.18 9.17 14.30
C GLN A 350 -0.79 8.01 14.60
N VAL A 351 -0.48 6.82 14.04
CA VAL A 351 -1.25 5.59 14.25
C VAL A 351 -0.42 4.59 15.04
N ASN A 352 -0.72 4.44 16.33
CA ASN A 352 -0.04 3.46 17.19
C ASN A 352 -0.54 2.04 16.93
N ALA A 353 -1.86 1.88 16.80
CA ALA A 353 -2.51 0.64 16.43
C ALA A 353 -3.84 0.93 15.71
N CYS A 354 -4.27 -0.03 14.90
CA CYS A 354 -5.60 0.02 14.32
C CYS A 354 -6.67 -0.20 15.39
N TYR A 355 -7.84 0.43 15.20
CA TYR A 355 -8.99 0.34 16.11
C TYR A 355 -8.76 0.98 17.49
N SER A 356 -7.63 1.65 17.70
CA SER A 356 -7.34 2.46 18.89
C SER A 356 -7.27 3.94 18.54
N ASP A 357 -7.41 4.80 19.55
CA ASP A 357 -7.19 6.25 19.44
C ASP A 357 -8.00 6.94 18.32
N GLY A 358 -9.16 6.38 17.96
CA GLY A 358 -10.03 6.89 16.90
C GLY A 358 -9.68 6.41 15.47
N TRP A 359 -8.60 5.65 15.25
CA TRP A 359 -8.28 5.13 13.92
C TRP A 359 -9.14 3.93 13.52
N LYS A 360 -9.71 3.96 12.30
CA LYS A 360 -10.61 2.89 11.84
C LYS A 360 -9.94 1.82 11.01
N CYS A 361 -8.90 2.16 10.25
CA CYS A 361 -8.13 1.21 9.46
C CYS A 361 -8.99 0.30 8.55
N GLN A 362 -9.95 0.84 7.81
CA GLN A 362 -10.83 0.05 6.94
C GLN A 362 -10.06 -0.87 5.98
N HIS A 363 -8.89 -0.43 5.51
CA HIS A 363 -7.98 -1.22 4.67
C HIS A 363 -7.52 -2.54 5.32
N ALA A 364 -7.50 -2.61 6.65
CA ALA A 364 -7.03 -3.75 7.44
C ALA A 364 -8.20 -4.58 8.03
N TRP A 365 -9.45 -4.23 7.74
CA TRP A 365 -10.60 -5.04 8.15
C TRP A 365 -10.49 -6.39 7.42
N PRO A 366 -10.51 -7.54 8.12
CA PRO A 366 -10.29 -8.84 7.48
C PRO A 366 -11.17 -9.07 6.25
N GLN A 367 -12.44 -8.66 6.33
CA GLN A 367 -13.41 -8.76 5.25
C GLN A 367 -12.99 -7.99 3.98
N ILE A 368 -12.37 -6.82 4.16
CA ILE A 368 -11.90 -5.95 3.08
C ILE A 368 -10.52 -6.39 2.59
N ALA A 369 -9.56 -6.58 3.50
CA ALA A 369 -8.20 -6.99 3.19
C ALA A 369 -8.17 -8.33 2.42
N ASN A 370 -8.98 -9.30 2.82
CA ASN A 370 -9.05 -10.60 2.14
C ASN A 370 -9.63 -10.50 0.72
N MET A 371 -10.46 -9.48 0.45
CA MET A 371 -11.00 -9.22 -0.89
C MET A 371 -9.99 -8.56 -1.83
N VAL A 372 -8.89 -8.01 -1.32
CA VAL A 372 -7.76 -7.56 -2.16
C VAL A 372 -7.07 -8.76 -2.82
N GLY A 373 -6.83 -9.83 -2.06
CA GLY A 373 -6.35 -11.10 -2.60
C GLY A 373 -7.31 -11.69 -3.64
N PHE A 374 -8.63 -11.64 -3.36
CA PHE A 374 -9.66 -12.03 -4.34
C PHE A 374 -9.56 -11.20 -5.63
N ARG A 375 -9.53 -9.87 -5.53
CA ARG A 375 -9.44 -8.94 -6.67
C ARG A 375 -8.25 -9.27 -7.57
N ASN A 376 -7.08 -9.48 -6.96
CA ASN A 376 -5.86 -9.86 -7.65
C ASN A 376 -6.01 -11.21 -8.38
N ALA A 377 -6.56 -12.22 -7.71
CA ALA A 377 -6.72 -13.56 -8.28
C ALA A 377 -7.68 -13.58 -9.48
N VAL A 378 -8.77 -12.79 -9.42
CA VAL A 378 -9.82 -12.80 -10.45
C VAL A 378 -9.60 -11.80 -11.58
N SER A 379 -8.48 -11.07 -11.56
CA SER A 379 -8.16 -10.08 -12.59
C SER A 379 -8.26 -10.64 -14.01
N GLY A 380 -8.76 -9.81 -14.93
CA GLY A 380 -9.01 -10.14 -16.34
C GLY A 380 -10.25 -11.00 -16.62
N THR A 381 -11.12 -11.26 -15.64
CA THR A 381 -12.34 -12.06 -15.83
C THR A 381 -13.62 -11.22 -15.81
N GLY A 382 -14.61 -11.62 -16.62
CA GLY A 382 -15.97 -11.07 -16.57
C GLY A 382 -16.85 -11.72 -15.50
N VAL A 383 -18.05 -11.20 -15.34
CA VAL A 383 -19.08 -11.75 -14.44
C VAL A 383 -19.73 -12.97 -15.09
N THR A 384 -19.93 -14.03 -14.31
CA THR A 384 -20.58 -15.28 -14.74
C THR A 384 -21.57 -15.72 -13.66
N ASN A 385 -22.53 -16.58 -14.01
CA ASN A 385 -23.44 -17.22 -13.05
C ASN A 385 -24.12 -16.24 -12.06
N TRP A 386 -24.60 -15.10 -12.55
CA TRP A 386 -25.34 -14.16 -11.70
C TRP A 386 -26.58 -14.84 -11.11
N TRP A 387 -26.72 -14.75 -9.80
CA TRP A 387 -27.88 -15.19 -9.05
C TRP A 387 -28.35 -14.07 -8.12
N SER A 388 -29.66 -13.95 -7.96
CA SER A 388 -30.28 -13.09 -6.97
C SER A 388 -31.58 -13.71 -6.48
N ASN A 389 -31.94 -13.42 -5.23
CA ASN A 389 -33.27 -13.71 -4.70
C ASN A 389 -34.34 -12.66 -5.11
N GLY A 390 -33.98 -11.67 -5.95
CA GLY A 390 -34.84 -10.53 -6.30
C GLY A 390 -34.90 -9.43 -5.24
N ASN A 391 -34.04 -9.51 -4.22
CA ASN A 391 -33.94 -8.57 -3.10
C ASN A 391 -32.47 -8.32 -2.71
N ASN A 392 -32.08 -8.57 -1.46
CA ASN A 392 -30.78 -8.20 -0.88
C ASN A 392 -29.82 -9.39 -0.73
N ALA A 393 -30.06 -10.50 -1.43
CA ALA A 393 -29.08 -11.56 -1.60
C ALA A 393 -28.69 -11.71 -3.07
N ILE A 394 -27.39 -11.69 -3.33
CA ILE A 394 -26.79 -11.84 -4.66
C ILE A 394 -25.60 -12.79 -4.61
N ALA A 395 -25.30 -13.43 -5.74
CA ALA A 395 -24.09 -14.21 -5.93
C ALA A 395 -23.64 -14.16 -7.39
N PHE A 396 -22.34 -14.24 -7.63
CA PHE A 396 -21.80 -14.28 -8.98
C PHE A 396 -20.38 -14.85 -9.02
N GLY A 397 -20.04 -15.44 -10.15
CA GLY A 397 -18.68 -15.87 -10.49
C GLY A 397 -17.87 -14.79 -11.19
N ARG A 398 -16.56 -14.87 -11.04
CA ARG A 398 -15.55 -14.10 -11.79
C ARG A 398 -14.75 -15.07 -12.65
N GLY A 399 -15.34 -15.40 -13.81
CA GLY A 399 -14.92 -16.51 -14.66
C GLY A 399 -14.73 -17.82 -13.89
N SER A 400 -13.69 -18.58 -14.26
CA SER A 400 -13.29 -19.79 -13.55
C SER A 400 -12.33 -19.55 -12.38
N LYS A 401 -12.15 -18.29 -11.96
CA LYS A 401 -11.13 -17.90 -10.97
C LYS A 401 -11.70 -17.58 -9.60
N GLY A 402 -12.95 -17.12 -9.51
CA GLY A 402 -13.55 -16.79 -8.21
C GLY A 402 -15.07 -16.80 -8.21
N TYR A 403 -15.65 -16.75 -7.02
CA TYR A 403 -17.08 -16.71 -6.78
C TYR A 403 -17.38 -15.96 -5.47
N VAL A 404 -18.41 -15.12 -5.47
CA VAL A 404 -18.83 -14.32 -4.30
C VAL A 404 -20.32 -14.50 -4.06
N VAL A 405 -20.71 -14.56 -2.78
CA VAL A 405 -22.09 -14.48 -2.30
C VAL A 405 -22.15 -13.32 -1.30
N ILE A 406 -23.16 -12.46 -1.41
CA ILE A 406 -23.43 -11.35 -0.49
C ILE A 406 -24.87 -11.48 -0.02
N ASN A 407 -25.06 -11.58 1.30
CA ASN A 407 -26.38 -11.64 1.92
C ASN A 407 -26.58 -10.42 2.84
N HIS A 408 -27.31 -9.42 2.35
CA HIS A 408 -27.75 -8.26 3.12
C HIS A 408 -29.21 -8.39 3.60
N GLU A 409 -29.74 -9.62 3.67
CA GLU A 409 -31.03 -9.90 4.29
C GLU A 409 -30.93 -9.95 5.82
N GLY A 410 -32.08 -9.85 6.49
CA GLY A 410 -32.19 -10.01 7.96
C GLY A 410 -32.08 -11.45 8.46
N SER A 411 -31.97 -12.44 7.58
CA SER A 411 -31.84 -13.87 7.90
C SER A 411 -30.78 -14.53 7.03
N SER A 412 -30.30 -15.71 7.46
CA SER A 412 -29.42 -16.52 6.63
C SER A 412 -30.11 -16.99 5.35
N ILE A 413 -29.32 -17.27 4.33
CA ILE A 413 -29.74 -17.95 3.10
C ILE A 413 -28.99 -19.27 2.99
N SER A 414 -29.66 -20.32 2.51
CA SER A 414 -29.05 -21.61 2.16
C SER A 414 -29.39 -21.95 0.72
N GLN A 415 -28.39 -22.10 -0.13
CA GLN A 415 -28.59 -22.26 -1.57
C GLN A 415 -27.49 -23.11 -2.21
N ALA A 416 -27.86 -23.84 -3.28
CA ALA A 416 -26.91 -24.46 -4.19
C ALA A 416 -26.59 -23.47 -5.33
N PHE A 417 -25.38 -22.97 -5.36
CA PHE A 417 -24.91 -21.96 -6.32
C PHE A 417 -24.24 -22.62 -7.52
N GLN A 418 -24.61 -22.19 -8.73
CA GLN A 418 -23.90 -22.56 -9.95
C GLN A 418 -22.65 -21.70 -10.09
N THR A 419 -21.51 -22.31 -10.39
CA THR A 419 -20.24 -21.62 -10.57
C THR A 419 -19.48 -22.16 -11.79
N SER A 420 -18.52 -21.38 -12.26
CA SER A 420 -17.54 -21.78 -13.28
C SER A 420 -16.17 -22.13 -12.67
N LEU A 421 -16.05 -22.10 -11.33
CA LEU A 421 -14.89 -22.68 -10.65
C LEU A 421 -14.75 -24.16 -11.02
N PRO A 422 -13.53 -24.64 -11.31
CA PRO A 422 -13.28 -26.07 -11.50
C PRO A 422 -13.72 -26.89 -10.28
N ALA A 423 -14.08 -28.16 -10.48
CA ALA A 423 -14.37 -29.06 -9.38
C ALA A 423 -13.18 -29.15 -8.41
N GLY A 424 -13.45 -29.06 -7.11
CA GLY A 424 -12.41 -29.00 -6.08
C GLY A 424 -12.88 -28.32 -4.81
N THR A 425 -12.01 -28.29 -3.81
CA THR A 425 -12.26 -27.63 -2.53
C THR A 425 -11.65 -26.24 -2.52
N TYR A 426 -12.44 -25.24 -2.16
CA TYR A 426 -12.06 -23.83 -2.10
C TYR A 426 -12.30 -23.31 -0.71
N CYS A 427 -11.40 -22.44 -0.27
CA CYS A 427 -11.48 -21.86 1.05
C CYS A 427 -12.20 -20.52 1.01
N ASP A 428 -13.06 -20.33 2.00
CA ASP A 428 -13.80 -19.10 2.18
C ASP A 428 -12.90 -18.06 2.83
N VAL A 429 -12.60 -17.00 2.09
CA VAL A 429 -11.73 -15.94 2.60
C VAL A 429 -12.46 -14.93 3.47
N GLN A 430 -13.78 -15.03 3.62
CA GLN A 430 -14.53 -14.22 4.59
C GLN A 430 -14.57 -14.89 5.97
N HIS A 431 -14.39 -16.22 6.04
CA HIS A 431 -14.53 -16.99 7.27
C HIS A 431 -13.35 -17.93 7.51
N SER A 432 -12.66 -17.75 8.64
CA SER A 432 -11.51 -18.57 9.01
C SER A 432 -11.88 -20.07 9.08
N GLY A 433 -11.15 -20.89 8.33
CA GLY A 433 -11.24 -22.36 8.36
C GLY A 433 -12.46 -22.94 7.63
N ALA A 434 -13.32 -22.13 7.03
CA ALA A 434 -14.44 -22.61 6.22
C ALA A 434 -13.98 -22.95 4.80
N SER A 435 -14.52 -24.04 4.26
CA SER A 435 -14.26 -24.46 2.87
C SER A 435 -15.50 -25.07 2.23
N TYR A 436 -15.58 -24.95 0.92
CA TYR A 436 -16.70 -25.40 0.11
C TYR A 436 -16.18 -26.26 -1.04
N THR A 437 -16.88 -27.35 -1.31
CA THR A 437 -16.54 -28.26 -2.42
C THR A 437 -17.44 -27.96 -3.60
N VAL A 438 -16.81 -27.61 -4.73
CA VAL A 438 -17.45 -27.49 -6.03
C VAL A 438 -17.48 -28.87 -6.67
N GLY A 439 -18.67 -29.36 -6.98
CA GLY A 439 -18.89 -30.63 -7.67
C GLY A 439 -18.49 -30.59 -9.15
N SER A 440 -18.43 -31.76 -9.78
CA SER A 440 -18.20 -31.88 -11.22
C SER A 440 -19.32 -31.30 -12.08
N ASP A 441 -20.49 -31.05 -11.49
CA ASP A 441 -21.62 -30.33 -12.08
C ASP A 441 -21.49 -28.79 -11.96
N GLY A 442 -20.39 -28.31 -11.39
CA GLY A 442 -20.12 -26.89 -11.20
C GLY A 442 -20.99 -26.26 -10.12
N LYS A 443 -21.45 -27.02 -9.12
CA LYS A 443 -22.25 -26.49 -8.01
C LYS A 443 -21.56 -26.64 -6.67
N PHE A 444 -21.84 -25.71 -5.77
CA PHE A 444 -21.54 -25.86 -4.34
C PHE A 444 -22.73 -25.35 -3.53
N SER A 445 -22.97 -25.95 -2.36
CA SER A 445 -24.02 -25.50 -1.45
C SER A 445 -23.40 -24.71 -0.31
N ALA A 446 -23.99 -23.56 0.02
CA ALA A 446 -23.54 -22.75 1.14
C ALA A 446 -24.71 -22.18 1.93
N THR A 447 -24.45 -21.95 3.22
CA THR A 447 -25.31 -21.15 4.10
C THR A 447 -24.55 -19.89 4.47
N VAL A 448 -25.08 -18.73 4.10
CA VAL A 448 -24.48 -17.42 4.40
C VAL A 448 -25.34 -16.70 5.43
N GLY A 449 -24.73 -16.18 6.49
CA GLY A 449 -25.43 -15.50 7.58
C GLY A 449 -26.18 -14.24 7.13
N ALA A 450 -27.01 -13.68 8.00
CA ALA A 450 -27.60 -12.37 7.77
C ALA A 450 -26.48 -11.30 7.81
N ASN A 451 -26.50 -10.33 6.90
CA ASN A 451 -25.49 -9.27 6.80
C ASN A 451 -24.05 -9.78 6.65
N ASP A 452 -23.88 -10.80 5.82
CA ASP A 452 -22.65 -11.58 5.71
C ASP A 452 -22.30 -11.88 4.24
N ALA A 453 -21.08 -12.34 4.00
CA ALA A 453 -20.57 -12.68 2.67
C ALA A 453 -19.70 -13.93 2.67
N LEU A 454 -19.59 -14.55 1.50
CA LEU A 454 -18.72 -15.69 1.22
C LEU A 454 -17.94 -15.38 -0.04
N ALA A 455 -16.62 -15.63 -0.04
CA ALA A 455 -15.79 -15.43 -1.22
C ALA A 455 -14.81 -16.60 -1.40
N LEU A 456 -14.80 -17.16 -2.61
CA LEU A 456 -13.97 -18.29 -3.02
C LEU A 456 -13.12 -17.89 -4.22
N TYR A 457 -11.85 -18.27 -4.26
CA TYR A 457 -11.04 -18.11 -5.47
C TYR A 457 -9.95 -19.18 -5.59
N THR A 458 -9.47 -19.38 -6.82
CA THR A 458 -8.41 -20.35 -7.13
C THR A 458 -7.10 -19.97 -6.44
N GLY A 459 -6.53 -20.88 -5.66
CA GLY A 459 -5.29 -20.63 -4.91
C GLY A 459 -5.47 -19.86 -3.61
N ALA A 460 -6.72 -19.63 -3.16
CA ALA A 460 -6.99 -19.06 -1.85
C ALA A 460 -6.38 -19.92 -0.73
N PRO A 461 -5.68 -19.33 0.24
CA PRO A 461 -5.17 -20.08 1.38
C PRO A 461 -6.32 -20.54 2.27
N CYS A 462 -6.29 -21.81 2.70
CA CYS A 462 -7.25 -22.36 3.66
C CYS A 462 -7.01 -21.97 5.11
N SER A 463 -5.95 -21.19 5.31
CA SER A 463 -5.55 -20.58 6.57
C SER A 463 -5.40 -19.08 6.33
N SER A 464 -6.42 -18.30 6.71
CA SER A 464 -6.27 -16.85 6.87
C SER A 464 -7.32 -16.27 7.82
N ALA A 465 -7.29 -16.71 9.08
CA ALA A 465 -7.11 -15.71 10.13
C ALA A 465 -5.60 -15.45 10.20
N GLY A 466 -5.18 -14.32 9.65
CA GLY A 466 -3.76 -13.98 9.53
C GLY A 466 -3.45 -12.71 8.74
N GLY A 467 -4.43 -11.83 8.51
CA GLY A 467 -4.13 -10.41 8.57
C GLY A 467 -3.87 -10.06 10.03
N GLY A 468 -2.83 -9.27 10.29
CA GLY A 468 -2.55 -8.72 11.61
C GLY A 468 -3.79 -8.04 12.17
N GLY A 469 -4.50 -8.75 13.02
CA GLY A 469 -5.57 -8.27 13.88
C GLY A 469 -5.21 -8.77 15.26
N GLY A 470 -4.75 -7.85 16.11
CA GLY A 470 -4.49 -8.14 17.50
C GLY A 470 -5.72 -8.76 18.14
N SER A 471 -5.60 -10.04 18.49
CA SER A 471 -6.24 -10.53 19.69
C SER A 471 -5.79 -9.59 20.81
N THR A 472 -6.71 -9.08 21.61
CA THR A 472 -6.39 -8.46 22.91
C THR A 472 -5.83 -9.48 23.91
N GLY A 473 -5.47 -10.67 23.43
CA GLY A 473 -4.68 -11.66 24.11
C GLY A 473 -3.18 -11.53 23.81
N ASN A 474 -2.41 -11.85 24.83
CA ASN A 474 -1.00 -12.11 24.72
C ASN A 474 -0.72 -13.18 23.66
N SER A 475 0.31 -12.99 22.84
CA SER A 475 0.82 -14.00 21.93
C SER A 475 2.32 -14.19 22.13
N ALA A 476 2.85 -15.31 21.67
CA ALA A 476 4.30 -15.55 21.62
C ALA A 476 4.69 -16.11 20.25
N THR A 477 5.69 -15.52 19.60
CA THR A 477 6.37 -16.13 18.46
C THR A 477 7.61 -16.83 18.99
N VAL A 478 7.56 -18.16 19.03
CA VAL A 478 8.62 -19.00 19.58
C VAL A 478 9.54 -19.43 18.44
N TYR A 479 10.78 -18.97 18.48
CA TYR A 479 11.87 -19.40 17.62
C TYR A 479 12.67 -20.51 18.32
N TYR A 480 12.84 -21.67 17.69
CA TYR A 480 13.63 -22.78 18.23
C TYR A 480 14.78 -23.11 17.28
N SER A 481 16.00 -23.22 17.82
CA SER A 481 17.18 -23.49 17.02
C SER A 481 17.16 -24.87 16.38
N THR A 482 17.62 -24.97 15.13
CA THR A 482 17.74 -26.25 14.41
C THR A 482 18.99 -27.04 14.78
N ASP A 483 19.75 -26.65 15.81
CA ASP A 483 21.03 -27.29 16.19
C ASP A 483 20.87 -28.81 16.50
N LYS A 484 19.67 -29.24 16.91
CA LYS A 484 19.35 -30.67 17.12
C LYS A 484 19.26 -31.51 15.83
N SER A 485 19.26 -30.88 14.66
CA SER A 485 19.20 -31.53 13.33
C SER A 485 18.04 -32.54 13.18
N TRP A 486 16.87 -32.25 13.75
CA TRP A 486 15.69 -33.08 13.59
C TRP A 486 15.07 -32.92 12.19
N SER A 487 14.42 -33.97 11.70
CA SER A 487 13.72 -33.95 10.41
C SER A 487 12.42 -33.14 10.45
N SER A 488 11.89 -32.86 11.64
CA SER A 488 10.75 -31.98 11.90
C SER A 488 10.83 -31.46 13.33
N TYR A 489 10.20 -30.31 13.60
CA TYR A 489 10.19 -29.67 14.92
C TYR A 489 8.75 -29.37 15.33
N TYR A 490 8.40 -29.74 16.55
CA TYR A 490 7.08 -29.49 17.13
C TYR A 490 7.24 -28.72 18.43
N LEU A 491 6.38 -27.71 18.63
CA LEU A 491 6.20 -27.00 19.89
C LEU A 491 5.04 -27.66 20.64
N HIS A 492 5.34 -28.29 21.76
CA HIS A 492 4.35 -28.80 22.69
C HIS A 492 4.32 -27.86 23.89
N TYR A 493 3.17 -27.26 24.19
CA TYR A 493 3.12 -26.20 25.20
C TYR A 493 1.80 -26.16 25.97
N ALA A 494 1.81 -25.46 27.10
CA ALA A 494 0.65 -25.02 27.86
C ALA A 494 0.79 -23.53 28.17
N PRO A 495 -0.16 -22.65 27.80
CA PRO A 495 -0.23 -21.30 28.37
C PRO A 495 -0.21 -21.38 29.90
N ASN A 496 0.38 -20.39 30.59
CA ASN A 496 0.44 -20.40 32.05
C ASN A 496 -0.98 -20.46 32.65
N GLY A 497 -1.26 -21.51 33.43
CA GLY A 497 -2.61 -21.79 33.97
C GLY A 497 -3.58 -22.50 33.01
N GLY A 498 -3.14 -22.81 31.79
CA GLY A 498 -3.88 -23.57 30.78
C GLY A 498 -3.49 -25.05 30.71
N SER A 499 -4.09 -25.77 29.77
CA SER A 499 -3.79 -27.18 29.49
C SER A 499 -2.69 -27.34 28.43
N TRP A 500 -1.95 -28.45 28.50
CA TRP A 500 -1.00 -28.82 27.46
C TRP A 500 -1.71 -29.17 26.16
N THR A 501 -1.12 -28.75 25.03
CA THR A 501 -1.43 -29.29 23.70
C THR A 501 -1.36 -30.82 23.69
N THR A 502 -2.05 -31.51 22.80
CA THR A 502 -1.88 -32.97 22.64
C THR A 502 -0.51 -33.28 22.01
N ALA A 503 0.25 -34.24 22.55
CA ALA A 503 1.54 -34.65 21.98
C ALA A 503 1.36 -35.18 20.53
N PRO A 504 2.24 -34.84 19.58
CA PRO A 504 3.53 -34.16 19.73
C PRO A 504 3.47 -32.62 19.84
N GLY A 505 2.29 -32.01 19.92
CA GLY A 505 2.12 -30.55 19.87
C GLY A 505 1.96 -30.04 18.44
N ILE A 506 2.21 -28.76 18.22
CA ILE A 506 2.02 -28.11 16.92
C ILE A 506 3.32 -28.06 16.12
N LYS A 507 3.23 -28.36 14.82
CA LYS A 507 4.39 -28.33 13.93
C LYS A 507 4.90 -26.89 13.74
N MET A 508 6.19 -26.69 13.92
CA MET A 508 6.88 -25.42 13.68
C MET A 508 7.25 -25.27 12.20
N ASP A 509 7.25 -24.02 11.74
CA ASP A 509 7.55 -23.64 10.35
C ASP A 509 9.00 -23.15 10.25
N SER A 510 9.63 -23.20 9.07
CA SER A 510 10.97 -22.61 8.90
C SER A 510 10.90 -21.09 9.04
N ALA A 511 11.79 -20.50 9.84
CA ALA A 511 11.84 -19.06 10.08
C ALA A 511 12.89 -18.37 9.21
N CYS A 512 14.14 -18.77 9.42
CA CYS A 512 15.32 -18.41 8.65
C CYS A 512 16.39 -19.48 8.89
N THR A 513 17.56 -19.35 8.26
CA THR A 513 18.66 -20.32 8.43
C THR A 513 18.97 -20.52 9.91
N GLY A 514 18.90 -21.76 10.40
CA GLY A 514 19.18 -22.11 11.79
C GLY A 514 18.00 -22.05 12.74
N TRP A 515 16.82 -21.60 12.31
CA TRP A 515 15.67 -21.37 13.19
C TRP A 515 14.34 -21.87 12.61
N MET A 516 13.58 -22.54 13.46
CA MET A 516 12.15 -22.81 13.26
C MET A 516 11.33 -21.79 14.05
N LYS A 517 10.13 -21.46 13.61
CA LYS A 517 9.21 -20.59 14.36
C LYS A 517 7.80 -21.15 14.47
N LYS A 518 7.11 -20.74 15.53
CA LYS A 518 5.65 -20.82 15.59
C LYS A 518 5.08 -19.69 16.44
N THR A 519 4.07 -19.01 15.93
CA THR A 519 3.29 -18.05 16.71
C THR A 519 2.09 -18.73 17.35
N VAL A 520 1.92 -18.54 18.65
CA VAL A 520 0.83 -19.11 19.44
C VAL A 520 0.06 -18.01 20.15
N ASP A 521 -1.28 -18.11 20.14
CA ASP A 521 -2.16 -17.28 20.95
C ASP A 521 -2.20 -17.84 22.39
N LEU A 522 -2.03 -16.97 23.37
CA LEU A 522 -2.04 -17.29 24.79
C LEU A 522 -3.28 -16.74 25.51
N GLY A 523 -4.18 -16.05 24.81
CA GLY A 523 -5.31 -15.36 25.43
C GLY A 523 -4.82 -14.38 26.51
N SER A 524 -5.35 -14.45 27.73
CA SER A 524 -4.90 -13.58 28.83
C SER A 524 -3.57 -14.03 29.49
N ALA A 525 -3.02 -15.19 29.14
CA ALA A 525 -1.83 -15.73 29.82
C ALA A 525 -0.57 -14.94 29.43
N THR A 526 0.25 -14.54 30.40
CA THR A 526 1.45 -13.70 30.20
C THR A 526 2.71 -14.51 29.85
N GLY A 527 2.52 -15.76 29.43
CA GLY A 527 3.59 -16.68 29.07
C GLY A 527 3.07 -18.11 28.93
N LEU A 528 3.98 -19.03 28.61
CA LEU A 528 3.70 -20.44 28.38
C LEU A 528 4.84 -21.30 28.92
N THR A 529 4.51 -22.53 29.32
CA THR A 529 5.49 -23.60 29.53
C THR A 529 5.55 -24.45 28.27
N ALA A 530 6.74 -24.76 27.78
CA ALA A 530 6.95 -25.42 26.49
C ALA A 530 8.00 -26.53 26.54
N THR A 531 7.89 -27.48 25.62
CA THR A 531 8.90 -28.46 25.24
C THR A 531 8.93 -28.59 23.72
N PHE A 532 10.03 -29.12 23.19
CA PHE A 532 10.20 -29.32 21.75
C PHE A 532 10.42 -30.80 21.46
N ASN A 533 10.02 -31.27 20.28
CA ASN A 533 10.25 -32.65 19.88
C ASN A 533 10.29 -32.83 18.36
N ASP A 534 10.74 -34.00 17.93
CA ASP A 534 10.90 -34.38 16.52
C ASP A 534 9.64 -34.97 15.86
N GLY A 535 8.55 -35.10 16.61
CA GLY A 535 7.32 -35.79 16.18
C GLY A 535 7.39 -37.33 16.25
N ASN A 536 8.55 -37.90 16.58
CA ASN A 536 8.84 -39.34 16.58
C ASN A 536 9.35 -39.86 17.94
N GLY A 537 9.13 -39.11 19.03
CA GLY A 537 9.39 -39.56 20.40
C GLY A 537 10.72 -39.07 20.99
N THR A 538 11.49 -38.25 20.27
CA THR A 538 12.66 -37.55 20.83
C THR A 538 12.25 -36.18 21.35
N TRP A 539 12.50 -35.91 22.64
CA TRP A 539 12.05 -34.68 23.30
C TRP A 539 13.22 -33.86 23.84
N ASP A 540 13.09 -32.53 23.72
CA ASP A 540 13.81 -31.54 24.48
C ASP A 540 12.86 -30.87 25.48
N ASN A 541 12.94 -31.34 26.72
CA ASN A 541 12.22 -30.80 27.87
C ASN A 541 13.15 -30.11 28.85
N ASN A 542 14.28 -29.58 28.38
CA ASN A 542 15.28 -28.89 29.20
C ASN A 542 15.71 -29.71 30.43
N SER A 543 16.12 -30.96 30.21
CA SER A 543 16.52 -31.91 31.28
C SER A 543 15.44 -32.13 32.36
N GLY A 544 14.16 -32.12 31.96
CA GLY A 544 13.02 -32.32 32.87
C GLY A 544 12.44 -31.03 33.48
N GLY A 545 13.03 -29.87 33.20
CA GLY A 545 12.57 -28.57 33.72
C GLY A 545 11.52 -27.85 32.88
N ASN A 546 11.34 -28.24 31.61
CA ASN A 546 10.61 -27.50 30.57
C ASN A 546 11.13 -26.06 30.37
N TYR A 547 10.66 -25.40 29.31
CA TYR A 547 10.98 -24.02 29.01
C TYR A 547 9.86 -23.09 29.47
N ALA A 548 10.18 -22.08 30.28
CA ALA A 548 9.26 -21.00 30.61
C ALA A 548 9.47 -19.85 29.62
N LEU A 549 8.50 -19.63 28.74
CA LEU A 549 8.54 -18.63 27.68
C LEU A 549 7.57 -17.47 28.00
N LYS A 550 7.93 -16.27 27.59
CA LYS A 550 7.11 -15.05 27.77
C LYS A 550 6.31 -14.74 26.50
N THR A 551 5.57 -13.64 26.51
CA THR A 551 4.90 -13.07 25.34
C THR A 551 5.91 -12.38 24.42
N GLY A 552 5.50 -12.10 23.18
CA GLY A 552 6.35 -11.49 22.15
C GLY A 552 7.26 -12.51 21.46
N ASP A 553 8.33 -12.02 20.82
CA ASP A 553 9.30 -12.89 20.15
C ASP A 553 10.24 -13.51 21.18
N VAL A 554 10.33 -14.84 21.20
CA VAL A 554 11.10 -15.61 22.17
C VAL A 554 11.97 -16.61 21.44
N THR A 555 13.28 -16.61 21.71
CA THR A 555 14.22 -17.57 21.14
C THR A 555 14.55 -18.66 22.15
N VAL A 556 14.65 -19.91 21.70
CA VAL A 556 15.16 -21.02 22.49
C VAL A 556 16.29 -21.69 21.73
N LYS A 557 17.49 -21.66 22.33
CA LYS A 557 18.71 -22.26 21.77
C LYS A 557 19.55 -22.85 22.90
N ASP A 558 19.96 -24.10 22.75
CA ASP A 558 20.84 -24.81 23.70
C ASP A 558 20.39 -24.73 25.18
N GLY A 559 19.09 -24.88 25.44
CA GLY A 559 18.56 -24.81 26.81
C GLY A 559 18.32 -23.38 27.34
N VAL A 560 18.68 -22.35 26.56
CA VAL A 560 18.57 -20.94 26.97
C VAL A 560 17.37 -20.28 26.29
N VAL A 561 16.57 -19.56 27.08
CA VAL A 561 15.46 -18.73 26.61
C VAL A 561 15.93 -17.27 26.47
N GLY A 562 15.77 -16.70 25.28
CA GLY A 562 16.04 -15.30 24.94
C GLY A 562 14.82 -14.61 24.35
N SER A 563 14.96 -13.35 23.91
CA SER A 563 13.88 -12.54 23.33
C SER A 563 14.31 -11.85 22.04
N GLY A 564 13.37 -11.63 21.13
CA GLY A 564 13.56 -10.97 19.84
C GLY A 564 13.41 -11.90 18.64
N ASP A 565 13.29 -11.31 17.45
CA ASP A 565 13.27 -12.04 16.18
C ASP A 565 14.72 -12.29 15.70
N PRO A 566 15.21 -13.56 15.69
CA PRO A 566 16.55 -13.88 15.21
C PRO A 566 16.72 -13.70 13.69
N CYS A 567 15.65 -13.36 12.97
CA CYS A 567 15.61 -13.20 11.52
C CYS A 567 15.45 -11.72 11.06
N GLY A 568 15.32 -10.75 11.97
CA GLY A 568 15.17 -9.31 11.65
C GLY A 568 16.50 -8.62 11.28
N SER A 569 16.52 -7.82 10.21
CA SER A 569 17.75 -7.16 9.74
C SER A 569 17.86 -5.69 10.21
N GLY A 570 18.65 -5.47 11.28
CA GLY A 570 19.48 -4.26 11.44
C GLY A 570 19.23 -3.33 12.63
N THR A 571 19.73 -3.68 13.83
CA THR A 571 20.74 -2.97 14.66
C THR A 571 20.58 -3.33 16.14
N THR A 572 21.11 -4.49 16.51
CA THR A 572 21.69 -4.70 17.84
C THR A 572 23.04 -5.37 17.60
N SER A 573 24.09 -4.89 18.28
CA SER A 573 25.40 -5.57 18.31
C SER A 573 25.17 -7.07 18.46
N PRO A 574 25.80 -7.93 17.64
CA PRO A 574 25.69 -9.35 17.84
C PRO A 574 26.24 -9.68 19.23
N ALA A 575 25.48 -10.44 20.03
CA ALA A 575 25.90 -10.83 21.38
C ALA A 575 27.28 -11.54 21.39
N THR A 576 27.69 -12.12 20.26
CA THR A 576 29.05 -12.58 19.94
C THR A 576 29.33 -12.38 18.44
N GLY A 577 30.50 -11.88 18.06
CA GLY A 577 30.82 -11.59 16.66
C GLY A 577 32.17 -10.91 16.45
N ALA A 578 32.38 -10.36 15.25
CA ALA A 578 33.52 -9.52 14.92
C ALA A 578 33.04 -8.17 14.38
N ALA A 579 33.37 -7.10 15.08
CA ALA A 579 33.16 -5.72 14.64
C ALA A 579 34.41 -5.25 13.90
N PHE A 580 34.36 -5.23 12.57
CA PHE A 580 35.45 -4.77 11.73
C PHE A 580 35.39 -3.25 11.57
N ALA A 581 36.51 -2.59 11.81
CA ALA A 581 36.72 -1.18 11.51
C ALA A 581 38.07 -1.01 10.83
N VAL A 582 38.10 -0.53 9.59
CA VAL A 582 39.37 -0.24 8.89
C VAL A 582 39.44 1.21 8.45
N ASN A 583 40.51 1.90 8.83
CA ASN A 583 40.84 3.21 8.28
C ASN A 583 41.49 3.04 6.90
N ALA A 584 40.75 3.42 5.85
CA ALA A 584 41.15 3.27 4.45
C ALA A 584 40.55 4.39 3.60
N THR A 585 41.42 5.19 2.97
CA THR A 585 40.98 6.21 2.01
C THR A 585 40.75 5.59 0.62
N THR A 586 39.67 6.00 -0.03
CA THR A 586 39.28 5.54 -1.36
C THR A 586 39.15 6.71 -2.33
N THR A 587 39.24 6.44 -3.64
CA THR A 587 38.80 7.39 -4.66
C THR A 587 37.35 7.14 -5.03
N LEU A 588 36.68 8.12 -5.65
CA LEU A 588 35.30 7.98 -6.10
C LEU A 588 35.14 6.70 -6.96
N GLY A 589 34.12 5.89 -6.64
CA GLY A 589 33.86 4.60 -7.28
C GLY A 589 34.61 3.41 -6.67
N GLN A 590 35.43 3.60 -5.65
CA GLN A 590 36.04 2.50 -4.88
C GLN A 590 35.31 2.26 -3.55
N ASN A 591 35.12 0.98 -3.22
CA ASN A 591 34.55 0.55 -1.94
C ASN A 591 35.49 -0.44 -1.23
N ILE A 592 35.38 -0.52 0.10
CA ILE A 592 36.15 -1.45 0.92
C ILE A 592 35.28 -2.64 1.32
N TYR A 593 35.87 -3.82 1.24
CA TYR A 593 35.27 -5.09 1.61
C TYR A 593 36.20 -5.87 2.54
N VAL A 594 35.66 -6.81 3.30
CA VAL A 594 36.45 -7.81 4.05
C VAL A 594 36.25 -9.20 3.45
N ALA A 595 37.33 -9.95 3.31
CA ALA A 595 37.33 -11.35 2.86
C ALA A 595 38.21 -12.20 3.79
N GLY A 596 37.90 -13.48 3.93
CA GLY A 596 38.55 -14.36 4.91
C GLY A 596 38.36 -15.84 4.64
N ASP A 597 39.02 -16.67 5.44
CA ASP A 597 39.12 -18.13 5.24
C ASP A 597 37.84 -18.90 5.55
N ILE A 598 36.98 -18.36 6.40
CA ILE A 598 35.69 -18.99 6.75
C ILE A 598 34.59 -18.65 5.74
N PRO A 599 33.57 -19.51 5.58
CA PRO A 599 32.44 -19.26 4.67
C PRO A 599 31.74 -17.93 4.92
N ALA A 600 31.63 -17.51 6.19
CA ALA A 600 31.01 -16.24 6.57
C ALA A 600 31.79 -15.01 6.07
N LEU A 601 33.08 -15.17 5.73
CA LEU A 601 33.92 -14.14 5.12
C LEU A 601 34.21 -14.42 3.64
N GLY A 602 33.43 -15.32 3.03
CA GLY A 602 33.53 -15.65 1.61
C GLY A 602 34.56 -16.73 1.24
N GLY A 603 35.30 -17.31 2.20
CA GLY A 603 36.28 -18.38 1.91
C GLY A 603 37.37 -17.96 0.91
N TRP A 604 37.86 -16.72 1.03
CA TRP A 604 38.77 -16.03 0.11
C TRP A 604 38.25 -15.78 -1.31
N ASP A 605 37.00 -16.14 -1.61
CA ASP A 605 36.34 -15.80 -2.87
C ASP A 605 35.98 -14.30 -2.86
N THR A 606 36.76 -13.50 -3.61
CA THR A 606 36.57 -12.05 -3.68
C THR A 606 35.20 -11.64 -4.19
N SER A 607 34.49 -12.48 -4.94
CA SER A 607 33.12 -12.19 -5.38
C SER A 607 32.11 -12.21 -4.23
N LYS A 608 32.43 -12.91 -3.14
CA LYS A 608 31.63 -13.07 -1.92
C LYS A 608 32.13 -12.24 -0.73
N ALA A 609 33.17 -11.43 -0.94
CA ALA A 609 33.66 -10.51 0.07
C ALA A 609 32.56 -9.53 0.52
N LEU A 610 32.50 -9.25 1.81
CA LEU A 610 31.42 -8.47 2.42
C LEU A 610 31.68 -6.97 2.30
N LEU A 611 30.71 -6.22 1.79
CA LEU A 611 30.81 -4.76 1.67
C LEU A 611 30.80 -4.12 3.06
N MET A 612 31.73 -3.19 3.30
CA MET A 612 31.77 -2.41 4.53
C MET A 612 31.06 -1.05 4.35
N SER A 613 30.46 -0.53 5.40
CA SER A 613 29.76 0.75 5.41
C SER A 613 30.73 1.93 5.48
N SER A 614 30.49 2.96 4.66
CA SER A 614 31.24 4.22 4.66
C SER A 614 30.62 5.30 5.56
N ALA A 615 29.63 4.97 6.39
CA ALA A 615 28.92 5.95 7.23
C ALA A 615 29.83 6.73 8.21
N SER A 616 31.04 6.23 8.47
CA SER A 616 32.07 6.88 9.31
C SER A 616 33.37 7.18 8.54
N TYR A 617 33.29 7.43 7.22
CA TYR A 617 34.46 7.66 6.34
C TYR A 617 35.46 8.67 6.95
N PRO A 618 36.79 8.39 6.94
CA PRO A 618 37.51 7.34 6.20
C PRO A 618 37.56 5.96 6.90
N VAL A 619 36.81 5.77 7.99
CA VAL A 619 36.68 4.47 8.65
C VAL A 619 35.50 3.71 8.07
N TRP A 620 35.78 2.50 7.60
CA TRP A 620 34.79 1.58 7.05
C TRP A 620 34.43 0.55 8.11
N LYS A 621 33.14 0.30 8.32
CA LYS A 621 32.65 -0.56 9.40
C LYS A 621 31.75 -1.70 8.92
N LEU A 622 31.86 -2.84 9.57
CA LEU A 622 30.99 -3.99 9.37
C LEU A 622 30.95 -4.83 10.66
N ASP A 623 29.76 -5.09 11.20
CA ASP A 623 29.58 -6.05 12.28
C ASP A 623 29.15 -7.39 11.68
N LEU A 624 29.91 -8.45 11.99
CA LEU A 624 29.64 -9.80 11.51
C LEU A 624 29.40 -10.72 12.70
N SER A 625 28.19 -11.29 12.77
CA SER A 625 27.92 -12.32 13.77
C SER A 625 28.72 -13.58 13.47
N LEU A 626 29.52 -14.00 14.45
CA LEU A 626 30.36 -15.19 14.41
C LEU A 626 30.25 -15.88 15.77
N PRO A 627 30.23 -17.23 15.82
CA PRO A 627 30.18 -17.93 17.10
C PRO A 627 31.40 -17.60 17.98
N ALA A 628 31.19 -17.48 19.29
CA ALA A 628 32.27 -17.43 20.27
C ALA A 628 33.27 -18.58 20.06
N GLY A 629 34.56 -18.28 20.17
CA GLY A 629 35.66 -19.21 19.92
C GLY A 629 36.04 -19.40 18.45
N THR A 630 35.27 -18.84 17.51
CA THR A 630 35.61 -18.91 16.07
C THR A 630 36.90 -18.16 15.82
N SER A 631 37.95 -18.91 15.46
CA SER A 631 39.19 -18.35 14.93
C SER A 631 39.13 -18.28 13.42
N PHE A 632 39.52 -17.15 12.86
CA PHE A 632 39.48 -16.90 11.42
C PHE A 632 40.64 -16.03 10.96
N GLN A 633 40.95 -16.14 9.68
CA GLN A 633 41.86 -15.27 8.96
C GLN A 633 41.09 -14.34 8.03
N TYR A 634 41.58 -13.11 7.88
CA TYR A 634 40.94 -12.13 7.01
C TYR A 634 41.94 -11.12 6.43
N LYS A 635 41.47 -10.44 5.38
CA LYS A 635 42.08 -9.25 4.79
C LYS A 635 41.01 -8.31 4.27
N TYR A 636 41.36 -7.03 4.23
CA TYR A 636 40.59 -6.03 3.49
C TYR A 636 40.96 -6.04 2.02
N ILE A 637 39.95 -5.84 1.18
CA ILE A 637 40.11 -5.62 -0.25
C ILE A 637 39.41 -4.34 -0.68
N ARG A 638 39.93 -3.74 -1.72
CA ARG A 638 39.31 -2.60 -2.39
C ARG A 638 38.80 -3.05 -3.75
N LYS A 639 37.57 -2.68 -4.08
CA LYS A 639 37.00 -2.90 -5.42
C LYS A 639 36.69 -1.57 -6.06
N ASP A 640 37.06 -1.41 -7.33
CA ASP A 640 36.61 -0.28 -8.15
C ASP A 640 35.27 -0.59 -8.86
N ALA A 641 34.72 0.40 -9.55
CA ALA A 641 33.45 0.29 -10.28
C ALA A 641 33.48 -0.71 -11.44
N SER A 642 34.67 -1.13 -11.89
CA SER A 642 34.85 -2.17 -12.93
C SER A 642 35.02 -3.58 -12.32
N GLY A 643 35.01 -3.69 -10.98
CA GLY A 643 35.17 -4.94 -10.25
C GLY A 643 36.63 -5.38 -10.05
N ASN A 644 37.63 -4.54 -10.38
CA ASN A 644 39.02 -4.88 -10.13
C ASN A 644 39.29 -4.89 -8.63
N VAL A 645 40.03 -5.91 -8.17
CA VAL A 645 40.29 -6.14 -6.74
C VAL A 645 41.74 -5.83 -6.40
N THR A 646 41.95 -4.98 -5.41
CA THR A 646 43.26 -4.75 -4.77
C THR A 646 43.22 -5.26 -3.33
N TRP A 647 44.11 -6.16 -2.96
CA TRP A 647 44.25 -6.64 -1.59
C TRP A 647 45.15 -5.72 -0.76
N GLU A 648 44.91 -5.64 0.55
CA GLU A 648 45.92 -5.08 1.45
C GLU A 648 47.21 -5.92 1.44
N SER A 649 48.36 -5.30 1.72
CA SER A 649 49.67 -5.95 1.72
C SER A 649 49.94 -6.78 3.00
N GLY A 650 51.02 -7.56 2.98
CA GLY A 650 51.47 -8.36 4.14
C GLY A 650 50.72 -9.68 4.33
N ALA A 651 50.98 -10.35 5.47
CA ALA A 651 50.32 -11.61 5.84
C ALA A 651 48.85 -11.40 6.23
N ASN A 652 48.07 -12.49 6.20
CA ASN A 652 46.67 -12.49 6.64
C ASN A 652 46.57 -12.04 8.11
N ARG A 653 45.52 -11.29 8.42
CA ARG A 653 45.16 -10.96 9.81
C ARG A 653 44.46 -12.16 10.42
N THR A 654 44.58 -12.34 11.73
CA THR A 654 43.91 -13.41 12.48
C THR A 654 43.13 -12.82 13.63
N ALA A 655 41.94 -13.32 13.88
CA ALA A 655 41.15 -12.97 15.06
C ALA A 655 40.39 -14.19 15.58
N THR A 656 40.06 -14.15 16.87
CA THR A 656 39.21 -15.14 17.51
C THR A 656 38.10 -14.42 18.26
N VAL A 657 36.85 -14.79 18.00
CA VAL A 657 35.71 -14.24 18.74
C VAL A 657 35.82 -14.69 20.21
N PRO A 658 35.83 -13.78 21.19
CA PRO A 658 35.94 -14.16 22.59
C PRO A 658 34.67 -14.85 23.08
N SER A 659 34.80 -15.70 24.10
CA SER A 659 33.66 -16.31 24.78
C SER A 659 32.77 -15.30 25.50
N SER A 660 33.27 -14.08 25.74
CA SER A 660 32.57 -12.99 26.42
C SER A 660 31.74 -12.10 25.50
N GLY A 661 31.82 -12.28 24.18
CA GLY A 661 31.04 -11.46 23.25
C GLY A 661 31.72 -11.20 21.91
N GLU A 662 31.79 -9.93 21.54
CA GLU A 662 32.29 -9.46 20.25
C GLU A 662 33.80 -9.15 20.30
N VAL A 663 34.53 -9.47 19.23
CA VAL A 663 35.89 -8.97 19.00
C VAL A 663 35.82 -7.70 18.16
N THR A 664 36.35 -6.59 18.67
CA THR A 664 36.51 -5.36 17.88
C THR A 664 37.87 -5.36 17.20
N LEU A 665 37.88 -5.11 15.89
CA LEU A 665 39.05 -5.12 15.03
C LEU A 665 39.24 -3.72 14.44
N ASP A 666 40.01 -2.89 15.15
CA ASP A 666 40.35 -1.53 14.74
C ASP A 666 41.66 -1.50 13.95
N ASP A 667 41.54 -1.64 12.64
CA ASP A 667 42.66 -1.78 11.72
C ASP A 667 42.96 -0.51 10.92
N THR A 668 44.17 -0.45 10.38
CA THR A 668 44.55 0.49 9.33
C THR A 668 44.96 -0.31 8.10
N TRP A 669 44.55 0.17 6.91
CA TRP A 669 44.89 -0.45 5.63
C TRP A 669 46.41 -0.61 5.46
N ARG A 670 46.87 -1.83 5.14
CA ARG A 670 48.28 -2.10 4.83
C ARG A 670 48.51 -1.88 3.32
N SER A 671 49.37 -0.92 2.98
CA SER A 671 49.72 -0.58 1.59
C SER A 671 50.88 -1.40 1.06
#